data_AF-A0A7G8JQ74-F1
#
_entry.id   AF-A0A7G8JQ74-F1
#
_cell.length_a   1.000
_cell.length_b   1.000
_cell.length_c   1.000
_cell.angle_alpha   90.00
_cell.angle_beta   90.00
_cell.angle_gamma   90.00
#
_symmetry.space_group_name_H-M   'P 1'
#
loop_
_entity.id
_entity.type
_entity.pdbx_description
1 polymer ?
#
loop_
_entity_poly.entity_id
_entity_poly.type
_entity_poly.pdbx_seq_one_letter_code
_entity_poly.pdbx_strand_id
1 'polypeptide(L)'
;MTQTPLANQTSEDPTTVEDPQEANNNYVNNAIAAIQAESESINGSIIVPLETGDQDDAESADSLPKLVLNVSESEVNGRTGSLSFNDVDGEGWADLQPESYQPSSLGAFSITAPDNNGFSSWSYQPGRSLDSGEYAIDSYLIEDSQGAEYQIDISVSGEDDLSSIDGVLTGQLIEGISNSQRGIVTINDPDVTDAPDKPAGTKLLAYDGVQGDYGTFSFAGGNTNDVEWVYTPDSESDLFDSLGTGQTVVENFEVKTTDGQVETITITLHGADDPNVFTGAEAITDALAIQTDNDLLKAGGSFDLSAEAMAEAVDQAFNLTEDNVADAVAQANAIAIEHEGSLDALLNADAPGLLQLTSTNGGSVDIDAFASADAEGALGSEADADAVAIGFQNVSVTTDGEGDIALNIDATAEAQSNAEIISTIEADATAYGLQGTDNATEAITVSGNPFANVSAEANVIGDNNAEMVLGNITAESVGIENANITSNGTNNTIGAEADASISATDLGSNVSGADDLREVTASAIAIEDTNVRSNDQQGSTIRGNADLSVDLGGWEGMESQEIDSLASIGMRNASITTSSGDDHVEGTAKSAINQFEMLNEEGSLDVEGGGMINSTVITGTGNDVVIGNASGDGLSKTSGFVDSNVDTGVGNDQITGGASNSSFETGIGDDAITLEASEDSILDGGIGADQLSVTGTSSNTELHGGVGNDQLQGGSGDDLIHGGVGDDVLEGGAGADQFVYKSVDLLRGSDQINDFNAAEGDSVVISNNLLGLDEGTVLEFVTTNEITNDGSADMNQSMIVDTMGNILSMGTVTNARLAYATDTGDLLFDSNGDWSQGSRTIANLSQDGNVADITTESIQISEQTVSTEQIASSQSFSEATQLGSQTATSTQQDSSSNEGVSAAIPDSAVNSDETLASGSVAIE
;
A
#
# COMPACT_ATOMS: atom_id res chain seq x y z
N MET A 1 77.33 -16.81 33.26
CA MET A 1 77.25 -15.34 33.33
C MET A 1 76.16 -14.93 32.33
N THR A 2 75.16 -14.13 32.66
CA THR A 2 74.80 -13.48 33.94
C THR A 2 73.29 -13.21 33.88
N GLN A 3 72.52 -13.79 34.81
CA GLN A 3 71.82 -13.07 35.90
C GLN A 3 70.58 -12.26 35.50
N THR A 4 69.45 -12.68 36.06
CA THR A 4 68.27 -11.86 36.39
C THR A 4 68.61 -10.67 37.30
N PRO A 5 67.67 -9.71 37.41
CA PRO A 5 67.29 -9.20 38.72
C PRO A 5 65.86 -9.61 39.11
N LEU A 6 65.59 -9.67 40.42
CA LEU A 6 64.31 -9.99 41.06
C LEU A 6 64.10 -9.02 42.24
N ALA A 7 62.91 -8.42 42.39
CA ALA A 7 62.37 -7.78 43.63
C ALA A 7 60.91 -7.28 43.37
N ASN A 8 59.86 -7.56 44.16
CA ASN A 8 59.58 -7.38 45.61
C ASN A 8 59.14 -5.93 45.97
N GLN A 9 57.97 -5.64 46.58
CA GLN A 9 56.79 -6.46 47.00
C GLN A 9 55.49 -5.90 46.31
N THR A 10 54.24 -5.81 46.80
CA THR A 10 53.51 -5.79 48.11
C THR A 10 52.11 -6.41 47.93
N SER A 11 51.62 -7.34 48.77
CA SER A 11 50.93 -7.20 50.08
C SER A 11 49.47 -6.68 49.97
N GLU A 12 48.42 -7.22 50.62
CA GLU A 12 48.20 -8.26 51.68
C GLU A 12 46.95 -9.11 51.27
N ASP A 13 46.86 -10.44 51.45
CA ASP A 13 46.45 -11.23 52.65
C ASP A 13 44.92 -11.21 52.95
N PRO A 14 44.28 -12.25 53.54
CA PRO A 14 44.21 -13.65 53.10
C PRO A 14 42.78 -14.29 53.18
N THR A 15 42.60 -15.48 52.59
CA THR A 15 41.88 -16.60 53.24
C THR A 15 42.42 -17.95 52.76
N THR A 16 42.85 -18.81 53.68
CA THR A 16 43.36 -20.17 53.43
C THR A 16 42.53 -21.22 54.16
N VAL A 17 42.30 -22.37 53.55
CA VAL A 17 42.16 -23.66 54.24
C VAL A 17 42.99 -24.68 53.46
N GLU A 18 44.00 -25.28 54.11
CA GLU A 18 44.77 -26.41 53.60
C GLU A 18 44.14 -27.72 54.14
N ASP A 19 44.17 -28.81 53.36
CA ASP A 19 43.91 -30.17 53.87
C ASP A 19 45.25 -30.94 53.96
N PRO A 20 45.75 -31.31 55.16
CA PRO A 20 47.14 -31.68 55.38
C PRO A 20 47.44 -33.18 55.15
N GLN A 21 47.14 -33.72 53.97
CA GLN A 21 47.42 -35.13 53.61
C GLN A 21 48.75 -35.35 52.84
N GLU A 22 49.08 -34.52 51.83
CA GLU A 22 50.20 -34.79 50.90
C GLU A 22 51.60 -34.83 51.56
N ALA A 23 51.79 -34.17 52.70
CA ALA A 23 53.10 -34.02 53.33
C ALA A 23 53.68 -35.32 53.94
N ASN A 24 52.88 -36.38 54.11
CA ASN A 24 53.25 -37.53 54.95
C ASN A 24 53.80 -38.75 54.15
N ASN A 25 53.26 -39.04 52.96
CA ASN A 25 53.62 -40.26 52.20
C ASN A 25 55.08 -40.28 51.70
N ASN A 26 55.70 -39.10 51.50
CA ASN A 26 57.11 -39.03 51.09
C ASN A 26 58.09 -39.55 52.17
N TYR A 27 57.64 -39.70 53.41
CA TYR A 27 58.40 -40.34 54.49
C TYR A 27 58.14 -41.86 54.58
N VAL A 28 57.02 -42.35 54.03
CA VAL A 28 56.64 -43.78 53.96
C VAL A 28 57.33 -44.47 52.78
N ASN A 29 57.32 -43.85 51.60
CA ASN A 29 57.88 -44.45 50.38
C ASN A 29 59.39 -44.70 50.49
N ASN A 30 60.12 -43.83 51.21
CA ASN A 30 61.54 -44.01 51.52
C ASN A 30 61.82 -45.06 52.62
N ALA A 31 60.80 -45.51 53.37
CA ALA A 31 60.92 -46.62 54.31
C ALA A 31 60.63 -47.97 53.64
N ILE A 32 59.66 -48.03 52.72
CA ILE A 32 59.35 -49.25 51.94
C ILE A 32 60.53 -49.65 51.05
N ALA A 33 61.14 -48.67 50.35
CA ALA A 33 62.35 -48.88 49.55
C ALA A 33 63.58 -49.36 50.37
N ALA A 34 63.56 -49.24 51.70
CA ALA A 34 64.60 -49.75 52.59
C ALA A 34 64.32 -51.17 53.12
N ILE A 35 63.10 -51.71 52.92
CA ILE A 35 62.68 -53.06 53.36
C ILE A 35 62.74 -54.05 52.19
N GLN A 36 62.51 -53.59 50.95
CA GLN A 36 62.67 -54.40 49.73
C GLN A 36 64.15 -54.68 49.35
N ALA A 37 65.12 -54.28 50.17
CA ALA A 37 66.56 -54.40 49.91
C ALA A 37 67.27 -55.58 50.61
N GLU A 38 66.58 -56.38 51.43
CA GLU A 38 67.15 -57.53 52.17
C GLU A 38 66.48 -58.89 51.85
N SER A 39 65.72 -59.01 50.75
CA SER A 39 64.94 -60.22 50.42
C SER A 39 65.62 -61.23 49.47
N GLU A 40 66.64 -60.85 48.69
CA GLU A 40 67.30 -61.75 47.71
C GLU A 40 68.16 -62.87 48.35
N SER A 41 68.25 -62.96 49.68
CA SER A 41 68.90 -64.10 50.35
C SER A 41 68.36 -64.37 51.75
N ILE A 42 67.11 -64.82 51.86
CA ILE A 42 66.59 -65.42 53.10
C ILE A 42 67.27 -66.78 53.30
N ASN A 43 68.45 -66.79 53.93
CA ASN A 43 69.14 -68.00 54.39
C ASN A 43 68.52 -68.48 55.72
N GLY A 44 67.52 -69.35 55.63
CA GLY A 44 66.95 -70.03 56.80
C GLY A 44 67.86 -71.16 57.28
N SER A 45 68.07 -71.28 58.60
CA SER A 45 68.91 -72.32 59.19
C SER A 45 68.14 -73.11 60.24
N ILE A 46 68.08 -74.44 60.06
CA ILE A 46 67.46 -75.38 61.00
C ILE A 46 68.59 -76.20 61.64
N ILE A 47 68.60 -76.25 62.99
CA ILE A 47 69.58 -76.98 63.79
C ILE A 47 68.81 -77.94 64.71
N VAL A 48 69.14 -79.23 64.64
CA VAL A 48 68.54 -80.31 65.44
C VAL A 48 69.44 -80.63 66.64
N PRO A 49 68.88 -81.06 67.79
CA PRO A 49 69.65 -81.74 68.83
C PRO A 49 69.11 -83.15 69.15
N LEU A 50 69.98 -84.15 69.20
CA LEU A 50 69.69 -85.50 69.71
C LEU A 50 70.39 -85.71 71.06
N GLU A 51 69.72 -86.33 72.04
CA GLU A 51 70.37 -86.79 73.28
C GLU A 51 69.78 -88.12 73.76
N THR A 52 70.64 -89.08 74.10
CA THR A 52 70.24 -90.48 74.34
C THR A 52 70.10 -90.83 75.82
N GLY A 53 68.92 -90.58 76.38
CA GLY A 53 68.23 -91.37 77.41
C GLY A 53 68.90 -91.67 78.77
N ASP A 54 68.20 -91.26 79.84
CA ASP A 54 67.86 -92.18 80.95
C ASP A 54 66.44 -91.85 81.50
N GLN A 55 65.96 -92.61 82.48
CA GLN A 55 64.54 -92.74 82.93
C GLN A 55 63.75 -91.44 83.31
N ASP A 56 62.41 -91.62 83.29
CA ASP A 56 61.35 -90.86 84.00
C ASP A 56 61.03 -89.41 83.57
N ASP A 57 60.31 -89.23 82.45
CA ASP A 57 58.91 -88.76 82.42
C ASP A 57 58.40 -88.64 80.96
N ALA A 58 57.14 -89.00 80.68
CA ALA A 58 56.64 -89.13 79.31
C ALA A 58 55.23 -88.51 79.09
N GLU A 59 55.18 -87.27 78.59
CA GLU A 59 54.00 -86.68 77.95
C GLU A 59 54.37 -85.96 76.63
N SER A 60 53.98 -86.58 75.51
CA SER A 60 53.51 -85.94 74.27
C SER A 60 54.22 -84.67 73.75
N ALA A 61 55.30 -84.86 72.97
CA ALA A 61 55.72 -83.90 71.95
C ALA A 61 55.58 -84.58 70.57
N ASP A 62 54.63 -84.12 69.75
CA ASP A 62 54.21 -84.79 68.50
C ASP A 62 53.78 -83.75 67.46
N SER A 63 54.76 -82.98 66.98
CA SER A 63 54.58 -81.98 65.90
C SER A 63 55.90 -81.78 65.17
N LEU A 64 55.90 -81.96 63.84
CA LEU A 64 57.10 -81.85 63.00
C LEU A 64 57.68 -80.42 63.02
N PRO A 65 59.00 -80.24 62.83
CA PRO A 65 59.59 -78.91 62.72
C PRO A 65 59.06 -78.21 61.45
N LYS A 66 58.64 -76.95 61.61
CA LYS A 66 57.93 -76.21 60.57
C LYS A 66 58.59 -74.87 60.24
N LEU A 67 58.69 -74.57 58.95
CA LEU A 67 59.09 -73.29 58.37
C LEU A 67 57.93 -72.65 57.61
N VAL A 68 57.91 -71.32 57.51
CA VAL A 68 56.98 -70.57 56.66
C VAL A 68 57.79 -69.63 55.76
N LEU A 69 57.44 -69.59 54.48
CA LEU A 69 57.96 -68.71 53.44
C LEU A 69 56.82 -67.83 52.92
N ASN A 70 57.11 -66.59 52.53
CA ASN A 70 56.10 -65.66 52.01
C ASN A 70 56.44 -65.26 50.57
N VAL A 71 55.40 -65.11 49.73
CA VAL A 71 55.44 -64.79 48.30
C VAL A 71 54.28 -63.81 47.99
N SER A 72 54.44 -62.87 47.07
CA SER A 72 53.32 -62.14 46.46
C SER A 72 53.01 -62.75 45.10
N GLU A 73 51.75 -62.83 44.70
CA GLU A 73 51.39 -63.37 43.38
C GLU A 73 52.02 -62.59 42.22
N SER A 74 52.27 -61.29 42.42
CA SER A 74 52.97 -60.40 41.49
C SER A 74 54.39 -60.86 41.16
N GLU A 75 54.97 -61.77 41.96
CA GLU A 75 56.23 -62.48 41.67
C GLU A 75 56.05 -63.57 40.59
N VAL A 76 55.34 -63.27 39.50
CA VAL A 76 54.95 -64.19 38.42
C VAL A 76 56.11 -64.89 37.70
N ASN A 77 57.35 -64.39 37.84
CA ASN A 77 58.57 -65.04 37.33
C ASN A 77 59.16 -66.09 38.29
N GLY A 78 58.59 -66.23 39.49
CA GLY A 78 59.02 -67.13 40.55
C GLY A 78 60.01 -66.49 41.53
N ARG A 79 59.77 -66.74 42.83
CA ARG A 79 60.65 -66.39 43.95
C ARG A 79 61.62 -67.54 44.21
N THR A 80 62.82 -67.25 44.70
CA THR A 80 63.83 -68.27 45.07
C THR A 80 64.52 -67.95 46.39
N GLY A 81 65.14 -68.95 47.01
CA GLY A 81 65.90 -68.79 48.25
C GLY A 81 66.80 -69.99 48.58
N SER A 82 67.33 -70.00 49.82
CA SER A 82 68.33 -70.98 50.28
C SER A 82 68.06 -71.40 51.73
N LEU A 83 68.20 -72.70 52.02
CA LEU A 83 67.97 -73.29 53.35
C LEU A 83 69.15 -74.17 53.74
N SER A 84 69.62 -74.07 54.99
CA SER A 84 70.68 -74.94 55.53
C SER A 84 70.13 -75.93 56.55
N PHE A 85 70.45 -77.21 56.37
CA PHE A 85 70.04 -78.32 57.24
C PHE A 85 71.26 -78.86 57.97
N ASN A 86 71.41 -78.54 59.27
CA ASN A 86 72.63 -78.83 60.03
C ASN A 86 72.41 -79.91 61.10
N ASP A 87 72.93 -81.11 60.84
CA ASP A 87 73.12 -82.17 61.84
C ASP A 87 74.26 -81.80 62.80
N VAL A 88 74.10 -82.10 64.09
CA VAL A 88 75.05 -81.78 65.16
C VAL A 88 75.89 -82.99 65.60
N ASP A 89 75.51 -84.21 65.23
CA ASP A 89 76.14 -85.44 65.73
C ASP A 89 77.44 -85.80 64.97
N GLY A 90 77.71 -85.14 63.84
CA GLY A 90 79.06 -84.97 63.29
C GLY A 90 79.54 -86.00 62.26
N GLU A 91 78.67 -86.86 61.74
CA GLU A 91 79.00 -87.81 60.66
C GLU A 91 78.76 -87.22 59.24
N GLY A 92 78.00 -86.14 59.08
CA GLY A 92 77.80 -85.47 57.78
C GLY A 92 76.75 -84.34 57.79
N TRP A 93 76.46 -83.77 56.62
CA TRP A 93 75.23 -82.99 56.39
C TRP A 93 74.08 -83.94 56.03
N ALA A 94 72.84 -83.60 56.37
CA ALA A 94 71.69 -84.47 56.12
C ALA A 94 71.40 -84.62 54.61
N ASP A 95 71.39 -85.86 54.11
CA ASP A 95 71.01 -86.17 52.72
C ASP A 95 69.47 -86.18 52.62
N LEU A 96 68.88 -85.15 52.01
CA LEU A 96 67.43 -84.97 51.90
C LEU A 96 66.84 -85.78 50.75
N GLN A 97 65.69 -86.42 50.96
CA GLN A 97 64.96 -87.20 49.96
C GLN A 97 63.61 -86.53 49.64
N PRO A 98 63.55 -85.49 48.77
CA PRO A 98 62.30 -84.81 48.44
C PRO A 98 61.41 -85.64 47.48
N GLU A 99 60.81 -86.73 47.97
CA GLU A 99 60.01 -87.65 47.16
C GLU A 99 58.50 -87.35 47.17
N SER A 100 58.00 -86.81 46.05
CA SER A 100 56.58 -86.80 45.63
C SER A 100 55.57 -85.92 46.39
N TYR A 101 55.70 -84.60 46.23
CA TYR A 101 54.64 -83.63 46.57
C TYR A 101 53.34 -83.84 45.78
N GLN A 102 52.21 -83.48 46.40
CA GLN A 102 50.98 -83.16 45.66
C GLN A 102 51.08 -81.71 45.16
N PRO A 103 50.91 -81.41 43.86
CA PRO A 103 50.86 -80.02 43.39
C PRO A 103 49.55 -79.36 43.84
N SER A 104 49.64 -78.13 44.34
CA SER A 104 48.47 -77.29 44.63
C SER A 104 47.96 -76.60 43.35
N SER A 105 46.85 -75.89 43.48
CA SER A 105 46.34 -74.96 42.45
C SER A 105 46.79 -73.51 42.68
N LEU A 106 47.72 -73.26 43.61
CA LEU A 106 48.20 -71.92 43.98
C LEU A 106 49.54 -71.59 43.32
N GLY A 107 50.40 -72.59 43.12
CA GLY A 107 51.71 -72.43 42.51
C GLY A 107 52.54 -73.70 42.50
N ALA A 108 53.81 -73.58 42.10
CA ALA A 108 54.74 -74.70 41.95
C ALA A 108 56.02 -74.49 42.77
N PHE A 109 56.21 -75.31 43.81
CA PHE A 109 57.45 -75.38 44.60
C PHE A 109 58.49 -76.32 44.00
N SER A 110 59.77 -76.03 44.22
CA SER A 110 60.86 -77.00 44.09
C SER A 110 61.97 -76.73 45.11
N ILE A 111 62.72 -77.77 45.50
CA ILE A 111 63.90 -77.68 46.36
C ILE A 111 64.98 -78.67 45.91
N THR A 112 66.25 -78.27 45.97
CA THR A 112 67.40 -79.13 45.65
C THR A 112 67.86 -79.94 46.86
N ALA A 113 68.56 -81.05 46.62
CA ALA A 113 69.41 -81.65 47.65
C ALA A 113 70.50 -80.64 48.12
N PRO A 114 71.03 -80.76 49.35
CA PRO A 114 72.06 -79.86 49.85
C PRO A 114 73.38 -79.93 49.08
N ASP A 115 74.09 -78.80 48.99
CA ASP A 115 75.45 -78.75 48.45
C ASP A 115 76.50 -79.26 49.47
N ASN A 116 77.79 -79.28 49.08
CA ASN A 116 78.88 -79.71 49.96
C ASN A 116 79.06 -78.85 51.23
N ASN A 117 78.36 -77.70 51.33
CA ASN A 117 78.37 -76.79 52.46
C ASN A 117 77.04 -76.83 53.25
N GLY A 118 76.12 -77.75 52.92
CA GLY A 118 74.86 -77.95 53.64
C GLY A 118 73.67 -77.10 53.17
N PHE A 119 73.75 -76.43 52.01
CA PHE A 119 72.70 -75.53 51.52
C PHE A 119 71.87 -76.12 50.37
N SER A 120 70.54 -76.14 50.54
CA SER A 120 69.55 -76.45 49.51
C SER A 120 68.97 -75.16 48.92
N SER A 121 68.91 -75.04 47.60
CA SER A 121 68.19 -73.94 46.93
C SER A 121 66.72 -74.31 46.71
N TRP A 122 65.80 -73.35 46.83
CA TRP A 122 64.37 -73.54 46.56
C TRP A 122 63.80 -72.48 45.61
N SER A 123 62.66 -72.80 45.00
CA SER A 123 61.88 -71.92 44.13
C SER A 123 60.38 -72.07 44.37
N TYR A 124 59.61 -70.99 44.26
CA TYR A 124 58.14 -71.04 44.17
C TYR A 124 57.64 -70.10 43.07
N GLN A 125 56.73 -70.55 42.21
CA GLN A 125 56.10 -69.70 41.20
C GLN A 125 54.57 -69.72 41.35
N PRO A 126 53.91 -68.58 41.61
CA PRO A 126 52.45 -68.45 41.66
C PRO A 126 51.75 -68.89 40.36
N GLY A 127 50.47 -69.28 40.45
CA GLY A 127 49.72 -69.85 39.33
C GLY A 127 48.24 -69.46 39.20
N ARG A 128 47.73 -68.55 40.05
CA ARG A 128 46.36 -67.99 40.02
C ARG A 128 46.38 -66.61 40.69
N SER A 129 45.57 -65.65 40.23
CA SER A 129 45.31 -64.41 40.99
C SER A 129 44.46 -64.71 42.24
N LEU A 130 44.69 -63.97 43.32
CA LEU A 130 44.01 -63.96 44.61
C LEU A 130 43.46 -62.55 44.82
N ASP A 131 42.31 -62.40 45.48
CA ASP A 131 41.72 -61.06 45.65
C ASP A 131 42.66 -60.13 46.45
N SER A 132 42.68 -58.83 46.18
CA SER A 132 43.53 -57.83 46.88
C SER A 132 43.49 -57.94 48.41
N GLY A 133 44.60 -58.43 49.00
CA GLY A 133 44.74 -58.70 50.43
C GLY A 133 44.25 -60.08 50.92
N GLU A 134 43.74 -60.95 50.05
CA GLU A 134 43.62 -62.40 50.30
C GLU A 134 45.02 -62.99 50.53
N TYR A 135 45.11 -64.02 51.37
CA TYR A 135 46.31 -64.86 51.43
C TYR A 135 45.95 -66.35 51.48
N ALA A 136 46.63 -67.12 50.64
CA ALA A 136 46.47 -68.57 50.53
C ALA A 136 47.77 -69.27 50.95
N ILE A 137 47.66 -70.41 51.64
CA ILE A 137 48.83 -71.17 52.13
C ILE A 137 48.92 -72.51 51.43
N ASP A 138 50.13 -72.81 50.95
CA ASP A 138 50.49 -74.03 50.23
C ASP A 138 51.52 -74.83 51.08
N SER A 139 51.31 -76.12 51.31
CA SER A 139 52.02 -76.90 52.34
C SER A 139 52.77 -78.11 51.79
N TYR A 140 54.07 -78.15 52.09
CA TYR A 140 55.05 -79.10 51.57
C TYR A 140 55.72 -79.88 52.70
N LEU A 141 55.98 -81.18 52.50
CA LEU A 141 56.67 -82.06 53.47
C LEU A 141 57.99 -82.62 52.90
N ILE A 142 59.06 -82.59 53.67
CA ILE A 142 60.40 -83.08 53.31
C ILE A 142 60.82 -84.15 54.31
N GLU A 143 61.44 -85.25 53.84
CA GLU A 143 62.05 -86.29 54.69
C GLU A 143 63.59 -86.29 54.52
N ASP A 144 64.33 -86.56 55.60
CA ASP A 144 65.77 -86.86 55.52
C ASP A 144 66.04 -88.37 55.31
N SER A 145 67.28 -88.70 54.94
CA SER A 145 67.74 -90.09 54.74
C SER A 145 67.66 -91.02 55.96
N GLN A 146 67.30 -90.50 57.14
CA GLN A 146 67.17 -91.24 58.40
C GLN A 146 65.69 -91.41 58.83
N GLY A 147 64.76 -90.71 58.18
CA GLY A 147 63.32 -90.80 58.40
C GLY A 147 62.71 -89.67 59.25
N ALA A 148 63.33 -88.49 59.29
CA ALA A 148 62.76 -87.31 59.95
C ALA A 148 62.02 -86.40 58.96
N GLU A 149 60.74 -86.12 59.24
CA GLU A 149 59.88 -85.26 58.41
C GLU A 149 59.89 -83.78 58.86
N TYR A 150 59.78 -82.85 57.91
CA TYR A 150 59.75 -81.40 58.10
C TYR A 150 58.65 -80.75 57.25
N GLN A 151 57.96 -79.72 57.75
CA GLN A 151 56.95 -78.97 57.00
C GLN A 151 57.45 -77.60 56.53
N ILE A 152 57.24 -77.26 55.26
CA ILE A 152 57.38 -75.90 54.71
C ILE A 152 56.00 -75.43 54.26
N ASP A 153 55.51 -74.34 54.83
CA ASP A 153 54.35 -73.61 54.29
C ASP A 153 54.82 -72.43 53.44
N ILE A 154 54.07 -72.12 52.39
CA ILE A 154 54.30 -71.00 51.50
C ILE A 154 53.02 -70.17 51.46
N SER A 155 53.06 -68.98 52.05
CA SER A 155 51.94 -68.03 52.04
C SER A 155 52.07 -67.12 50.82
N VAL A 156 51.09 -67.17 49.93
CA VAL A 156 50.94 -66.28 48.77
C VAL A 156 49.91 -65.20 49.13
N SER A 157 50.18 -63.93 48.80
CA SER A 157 49.21 -62.82 48.98
C SER A 157 48.82 -62.16 47.65
N GLY A 158 47.55 -61.74 47.56
CA GLY A 158 46.98 -61.02 46.42
C GLY A 158 47.16 -59.50 46.45
N GLU A 159 47.17 -58.87 45.28
CA GLU A 159 47.24 -57.42 45.07
C GLU A 159 46.01 -56.92 44.27
N ASP A 160 46.02 -55.68 43.74
CA ASP A 160 44.86 -54.99 43.13
C ASP A 160 45.08 -54.86 41.60
N ASP A 161 44.19 -55.41 40.77
CA ASP A 161 44.24 -55.32 39.29
C ASP A 161 43.27 -54.25 38.73
N LEU A 162 43.64 -53.55 37.64
CA LEU A 162 42.80 -52.50 37.04
C LEU A 162 41.71 -53.04 36.11
N SER A 163 40.55 -52.36 36.12
CA SER A 163 39.40 -52.68 35.27
C SER A 163 39.53 -52.23 33.81
N SER A 164 38.62 -52.70 32.95
CA SER A 164 38.48 -52.26 31.56
C SER A 164 37.05 -51.84 31.22
N ILE A 165 36.92 -50.88 30.30
CA ILE A 165 35.64 -50.36 29.80
C ILE A 165 35.52 -50.72 28.32
N ASP A 166 34.61 -51.64 28.00
CA ASP A 166 34.32 -52.10 26.64
C ASP A 166 32.96 -51.56 26.15
N GLY A 167 32.65 -51.71 24.85
CA GLY A 167 31.30 -51.49 24.31
C GLY A 167 31.20 -50.43 23.21
N VAL A 168 30.10 -49.67 23.21
CA VAL A 168 29.81 -48.63 22.21
C VAL A 168 30.41 -47.31 22.67
N LEU A 169 31.62 -47.00 22.20
CA LEU A 169 32.36 -45.77 22.52
C LEU A 169 32.18 -44.64 21.48
N THR A 170 31.33 -44.82 20.46
CA THR A 170 31.08 -43.80 19.45
C THR A 170 29.60 -43.62 19.11
N GLY A 171 29.22 -42.40 18.77
CA GLY A 171 27.89 -42.03 18.27
C GLY A 171 27.96 -41.12 17.05
N GLN A 172 26.93 -41.16 16.20
CA GLN A 172 26.78 -40.22 15.09
C GLN A 172 25.34 -39.71 15.03
N LEU A 173 25.17 -38.43 14.71
CA LEU A 173 23.89 -37.76 14.50
C LEU A 173 23.98 -36.92 13.22
N ILE A 174 22.85 -36.75 12.53
CA ILE A 174 22.66 -35.87 11.38
C ILE A 174 21.57 -34.85 11.73
N GLU A 175 21.85 -33.58 11.46
CA GLU A 175 20.97 -32.40 11.54
C GLU A 175 19.61 -32.68 10.86
N GLY A 176 18.52 -32.10 11.39
CA GLY A 176 17.14 -32.33 10.93
C GLY A 176 16.57 -33.77 11.05
N ILE A 177 17.41 -34.77 11.34
CA ILE A 177 17.05 -36.21 11.29
C ILE A 177 17.17 -36.90 12.65
N SER A 178 18.07 -36.44 13.53
CA SER A 178 18.58 -37.24 14.66
C SER A 178 18.35 -36.60 16.04
N ASN A 179 17.19 -36.85 16.64
CA ASN A 179 16.80 -36.20 17.90
C ASN A 179 17.57 -36.69 19.15
N SER A 180 18.28 -37.82 19.10
CA SER A 180 19.22 -38.29 20.13
C SER A 180 20.03 -39.49 19.64
N GLN A 181 21.15 -39.80 20.28
CA GLN A 181 21.95 -41.01 20.05
C GLN A 181 22.26 -41.73 21.36
N ARG A 182 22.40 -43.07 21.29
CA ARG A 182 22.59 -43.93 22.47
C ARG A 182 23.64 -44.99 22.26
N GLY A 183 24.24 -45.44 23.36
CA GLY A 183 25.13 -46.59 23.40
C GLY A 183 25.17 -47.24 24.78
N ILE A 184 25.84 -48.39 24.89
CA ILE A 184 26.05 -49.10 26.15
C ILE A 184 27.55 -49.38 26.29
N VAL A 185 28.09 -49.12 27.48
CA VAL A 185 29.43 -49.54 27.89
C VAL A 185 29.33 -50.63 28.96
N THR A 186 30.24 -51.60 28.92
CA THR A 186 30.33 -52.73 29.85
C THR A 186 31.66 -52.66 30.60
N ILE A 187 31.61 -52.68 31.92
CA ILE A 187 32.77 -52.68 32.81
C ILE A 187 33.13 -54.13 33.15
N ASN A 188 34.37 -54.51 32.84
CA ASN A 188 34.96 -55.81 33.14
C ASN A 188 36.11 -55.63 34.15
N ASP A 189 36.14 -56.44 35.19
CA ASP A 189 37.14 -56.34 36.27
C ASP A 189 37.74 -57.72 36.56
N PRO A 190 39.08 -57.87 36.66
CA PRO A 190 39.73 -59.14 37.02
C PRO A 190 39.42 -59.61 38.45
N ASP A 191 39.24 -58.68 39.41
CA ASP A 191 39.10 -58.95 40.84
C ASP A 191 37.64 -59.24 41.22
N VAL A 192 37.12 -60.32 40.61
CA VAL A 192 35.70 -60.70 40.59
C VAL A 192 35.05 -61.03 41.95
N THR A 193 35.79 -60.97 43.07
CA THR A 193 35.29 -61.31 44.42
C THR A 193 35.63 -60.30 45.51
N ASP A 194 35.59 -59.01 45.17
CA ASP A 194 35.70 -57.88 46.12
C ASP A 194 34.97 -58.12 47.47
N ALA A 195 35.75 -58.16 48.55
CA ALA A 195 35.33 -58.73 49.83
C ALA A 195 34.19 -57.94 50.51
N PRO A 196 33.27 -58.58 51.27
CA PRO A 196 31.96 -57.99 51.65
C PRO A 196 31.97 -56.76 52.57
N ASP A 197 33.14 -56.31 53.04
CA ASP A 197 33.32 -55.04 53.78
C ASP A 197 33.75 -53.87 52.86
N LYS A 198 34.11 -54.14 51.59
CA LYS A 198 34.10 -53.18 50.47
C LYS A 198 32.75 -53.27 49.74
N PRO A 199 32.16 -52.16 49.27
CA PRO A 199 30.90 -52.19 48.51
C PRO A 199 31.16 -52.63 47.06
N ALA A 200 30.97 -53.92 46.80
CA ALA A 200 31.27 -54.56 45.53
C ALA A 200 30.71 -53.85 44.28
N GLY A 201 31.52 -53.83 43.23
CA GLY A 201 31.15 -53.40 41.88
C GLY A 201 31.90 -52.15 41.45
N THR A 202 32.92 -52.36 40.62
CA THR A 202 33.64 -51.37 39.83
C THR A 202 32.66 -50.47 39.09
N LYS A 203 32.48 -49.25 39.58
CA LYS A 203 31.36 -48.40 39.18
C LYS A 203 31.84 -47.23 38.34
N LEU A 204 31.12 -46.92 37.28
CA LEU A 204 31.28 -45.66 36.57
C LEU A 204 30.99 -44.47 37.50
N LEU A 205 31.96 -43.58 37.64
CA LEU A 205 31.85 -42.25 38.22
C LEU A 205 31.11 -41.34 37.23
N ALA A 206 29.82 -41.61 37.07
CA ALA A 206 28.96 -40.95 36.10
C ALA A 206 28.90 -39.42 36.34
N TYR A 207 29.44 -38.67 35.40
CA TYR A 207 29.09 -37.27 35.20
C TYR A 207 27.77 -37.24 34.43
N ASP A 208 26.66 -37.04 35.15
CA ASP A 208 25.32 -36.97 34.57
C ASP A 208 24.95 -35.52 34.23
N GLY A 209 24.37 -35.30 33.05
CA GLY A 209 24.06 -33.96 32.55
C GLY A 209 25.29 -33.11 32.21
N VAL A 210 26.26 -33.67 31.49
CA VAL A 210 27.40 -32.90 30.96
C VAL A 210 26.95 -32.14 29.71
N GLN A 211 26.81 -30.83 29.84
CA GLN A 211 26.62 -29.91 28.71
C GLN A 211 27.92 -29.87 27.88
N GLY A 212 27.83 -30.26 26.61
CA GLY A 212 28.80 -29.98 25.55
C GLY A 212 28.48 -28.67 24.83
N ASP A 213 29.22 -28.37 23.77
CA ASP A 213 29.03 -27.17 22.95
C ASP A 213 27.78 -27.27 22.04
N TYR A 214 27.31 -28.50 21.74
CA TYR A 214 26.20 -28.78 20.81
C TYR A 214 25.05 -29.61 21.40
N GLY A 215 25.16 -30.06 22.66
CA GLY A 215 24.17 -30.94 23.28
C GLY A 215 24.55 -31.45 24.67
N THR A 216 23.62 -32.14 25.32
CA THR A 216 23.83 -32.76 26.64
C THR A 216 24.18 -34.24 26.51
N PHE A 217 25.26 -34.65 27.18
CA PHE A 217 25.62 -36.05 27.42
C PHE A 217 25.18 -36.51 28.82
N SER A 218 24.61 -37.71 28.92
CA SER A 218 23.98 -38.24 30.14
C SER A 218 24.06 -39.77 30.24
N PHE A 219 23.81 -40.33 31.43
CA PHE A 219 23.78 -41.78 31.65
C PHE A 219 22.37 -42.28 32.02
N ALA A 220 21.70 -42.96 31.09
CA ALA A 220 20.29 -43.34 31.20
C ALA A 220 20.03 -44.68 31.93
N GLY A 221 20.81 -44.94 33.00
CA GLY A 221 20.68 -46.14 33.83
C GLY A 221 21.40 -47.37 33.27
N GLY A 222 21.19 -48.51 33.92
CA GLY A 222 21.94 -49.74 33.63
C GLY A 222 21.84 -50.77 34.75
N ASN A 223 22.66 -51.81 34.66
CA ASN A 223 22.99 -52.66 35.81
C ASN A 223 24.34 -52.21 36.43
N THR A 224 25.00 -53.03 37.26
CA THR A 224 26.29 -52.65 37.87
C THR A 224 27.46 -52.62 36.88
N ASN A 225 27.34 -53.36 35.77
CA ASN A 225 28.42 -53.58 34.81
C ASN A 225 28.08 -52.97 33.44
N ASP A 226 26.84 -53.10 32.97
CA ASP A 226 26.37 -52.47 31.73
C ASP A 226 25.66 -51.14 32.02
N VAL A 227 26.15 -50.04 31.44
CA VAL A 227 25.61 -48.68 31.60
C VAL A 227 25.23 -48.09 30.25
N GLU A 228 23.98 -47.62 30.11
CA GLU A 228 23.50 -46.90 28.93
C GLU A 228 23.88 -45.42 29.01
N TRP A 229 24.42 -44.88 27.91
CA TRP A 229 24.64 -43.45 27.72
C TRP A 229 23.72 -42.90 26.64
N VAL A 230 23.36 -41.62 26.79
CA VAL A 230 22.49 -40.89 25.87
C VAL A 230 23.06 -39.50 25.63
N TYR A 231 23.24 -39.16 24.36
CA TYR A 231 23.52 -37.81 23.89
C TYR A 231 22.27 -37.24 23.22
N THR A 232 21.90 -36.01 23.56
CA THR A 232 20.76 -35.28 22.99
C THR A 232 21.27 -33.90 22.56
N PRO A 233 21.10 -33.48 21.29
CA PRO A 233 21.36 -32.10 20.87
C PRO A 233 20.59 -31.09 21.73
N ASP A 234 21.12 -29.88 21.88
CA ASP A 234 20.46 -28.84 22.65
C ASP A 234 19.38 -28.14 21.82
N SER A 235 18.11 -28.29 22.20
CA SER A 235 16.97 -27.71 21.48
C SER A 235 16.75 -26.22 21.75
N GLU A 236 17.60 -25.59 22.58
CA GLU A 236 17.55 -24.16 22.90
C GLU A 236 18.80 -23.43 22.36
N SER A 237 19.56 -24.06 21.45
CA SER A 237 20.85 -23.55 20.94
C SER A 237 21.10 -23.96 19.48
N ASP A 238 20.90 -23.00 18.56
CA ASP A 238 21.01 -23.11 17.09
C ASP A 238 22.38 -23.58 16.53
N LEU A 239 23.33 -23.97 17.40
CA LEU A 239 24.68 -24.39 17.02
C LEU A 239 24.73 -25.75 16.33
N PHE A 240 23.78 -26.65 16.59
CA PHE A 240 23.69 -27.91 15.82
C PHE A 240 22.97 -27.70 14.50
N ASP A 241 21.90 -26.91 14.49
CA ASP A 241 21.08 -26.55 13.33
C ASP A 241 21.68 -25.33 12.55
N SER A 242 23.01 -25.30 12.44
CA SER A 242 23.79 -24.34 11.64
C SER A 242 25.09 -24.95 11.10
N LEU A 243 25.14 -26.29 10.97
CA LEU A 243 26.29 -27.02 10.45
C LEU A 243 26.18 -27.17 8.92
N GLY A 244 26.65 -26.19 8.16
CA GLY A 244 26.52 -26.22 6.69
C GLY A 244 27.00 -27.52 6.00
N THR A 245 26.40 -27.84 4.85
CA THR A 245 26.41 -29.16 4.18
C THR A 245 27.74 -29.91 4.16
N GLY A 246 27.79 -31.03 4.88
CA GLY A 246 28.98 -31.89 4.98
C GLY A 246 30.06 -31.38 5.95
N GLN A 247 29.81 -30.30 6.69
CA GLN A 247 30.55 -29.97 7.91
C GLN A 247 30.39 -31.09 8.93
N THR A 248 31.44 -31.37 9.70
CA THR A 248 31.39 -32.32 10.80
C THR A 248 32.10 -31.74 12.02
N VAL A 249 31.48 -31.88 13.19
CA VAL A 249 32.04 -31.50 14.48
C VAL A 249 32.02 -32.70 15.42
N VAL A 250 32.93 -32.72 16.40
CA VAL A 250 33.22 -33.91 17.20
C VAL A 250 33.36 -33.53 18.67
N GLU A 251 32.46 -34.06 19.50
CA GLU A 251 32.50 -33.92 20.95
C GLU A 251 33.07 -35.18 21.62
N ASN A 252 33.72 -35.03 22.77
CA ASN A 252 34.39 -36.12 23.48
C ASN A 252 34.11 -36.04 24.98
N PHE A 253 33.59 -37.12 25.55
CA PHE A 253 33.17 -37.20 26.94
C PHE A 253 34.02 -38.26 27.67
N GLU A 254 34.79 -37.83 28.68
CA GLU A 254 35.59 -38.76 29.50
C GLU A 254 34.69 -39.55 30.46
N VAL A 255 34.90 -40.87 30.52
CA VAL A 255 34.22 -41.78 31.46
C VAL A 255 35.25 -42.46 32.36
N LYS A 256 34.93 -42.63 33.65
CA LYS A 256 35.91 -43.03 34.67
C LYS A 256 35.31 -44.04 35.64
N THR A 257 36.10 -45.02 36.10
CA THR A 257 35.70 -46.00 37.11
C THR A 257 36.21 -45.65 38.52
N THR A 258 35.76 -46.41 39.53
CA THR A 258 36.12 -46.21 40.95
C THR A 258 37.56 -46.60 41.31
N ASP A 259 38.15 -47.54 40.59
CA ASP A 259 39.56 -47.98 40.65
C ASP A 259 40.51 -47.00 39.92
N GLY A 260 39.98 -46.27 38.92
CA GLY A 260 40.68 -45.16 38.28
C GLY A 260 40.99 -45.34 36.78
N GLN A 261 40.48 -46.39 36.13
CA GLN A 261 40.49 -46.49 34.67
C GLN A 261 39.69 -45.32 34.04
N VAL A 262 40.17 -44.84 32.89
CA VAL A 262 39.57 -43.74 32.12
C VAL A 262 39.43 -44.17 30.66
N GLU A 263 38.29 -43.86 30.04
CA GLU A 263 38.04 -44.07 28.61
C GLU A 263 37.29 -42.85 28.02
N THR A 264 37.16 -42.76 26.69
CA THR A 264 36.46 -41.63 26.05
C THR A 264 35.33 -42.10 25.13
N ILE A 265 34.18 -41.42 25.20
CA ILE A 265 33.07 -41.59 24.26
C ILE A 265 33.05 -40.42 23.29
N THR A 266 33.03 -40.70 21.98
CA THR A 266 33.12 -39.69 20.91
C THR A 266 31.81 -39.57 20.14
N ILE A 267 31.21 -38.38 20.09
CA ILE A 267 30.01 -38.07 19.31
C ILE A 267 30.41 -37.28 18.06
N THR A 268 29.95 -37.70 16.88
CA THR A 268 30.15 -36.95 15.61
C THR A 268 28.81 -36.41 15.11
N LEU A 269 28.75 -35.10 14.93
CA LEU A 269 27.60 -34.38 14.41
C LEU A 269 27.87 -34.05 12.93
N HIS A 270 26.88 -34.26 12.07
CA HIS A 270 26.97 -34.07 10.61
C HIS A 270 25.94 -33.07 10.12
N GLY A 271 26.42 -32.11 9.35
CA GLY A 271 25.63 -31.09 8.67
C GLY A 271 24.81 -31.60 7.48
N ALA A 272 23.57 -31.14 7.38
CA ALA A 272 22.59 -31.38 6.32
C ALA A 272 22.58 -30.22 5.30
N ASP A 273 21.55 -30.15 4.46
CA ASP A 273 21.39 -29.14 3.40
C ASP A 273 20.06 -28.44 3.65
N ASP A 274 20.09 -27.18 4.12
CA ASP A 274 18.87 -26.42 4.40
C ASP A 274 18.23 -25.96 3.09
N PRO A 275 16.90 -26.07 2.95
CA PRO A 275 16.21 -25.49 1.80
C PRO A 275 16.27 -23.97 1.88
N ASN A 276 16.86 -23.33 0.85
CA ASN A 276 16.77 -21.88 0.69
C ASN A 276 15.29 -21.48 0.61
N VAL A 277 14.82 -20.71 1.58
CA VAL A 277 13.58 -19.93 1.42
C VAL A 277 13.94 -18.68 0.64
N PHE A 278 13.33 -18.52 -0.54
CA PHE A 278 13.18 -17.21 -1.17
C PHE A 278 11.80 -16.68 -0.74
N THR A 279 11.72 -15.39 -0.45
CA THR A 279 10.48 -14.70 -0.07
C THR A 279 10.41 -13.40 -0.85
N GLY A 280 9.54 -13.36 -1.85
CA GLY A 280 9.17 -12.17 -2.61
C GLY A 280 10.20 -11.67 -3.64
N ALA A 281 9.67 -11.03 -4.68
CA ALA A 281 10.36 -10.12 -5.56
C ALA A 281 9.83 -8.69 -5.30
N GLU A 282 10.62 -7.89 -4.60
CA GLU A 282 10.32 -6.48 -4.29
C GLU A 282 11.14 -5.58 -5.23
N ALA A 283 10.48 -4.68 -5.96
CA ALA A 283 11.09 -3.71 -6.86
C ALA A 283 10.55 -2.30 -6.57
N ILE A 284 11.35 -1.46 -5.90
CA ILE A 284 11.00 -0.06 -5.61
C ILE A 284 11.96 0.87 -6.34
N THR A 285 11.42 1.81 -7.12
CA THR A 285 12.18 2.80 -7.90
C THR A 285 11.62 4.21 -7.71
N ASP A 286 12.38 5.06 -7.01
CA ASP A 286 12.11 6.50 -6.92
C ASP A 286 12.95 7.30 -7.94
N ALA A 287 12.30 8.20 -8.68
CA ALA A 287 12.91 9.13 -9.63
C ALA A 287 12.47 10.58 -9.34
N LEU A 288 13.43 11.45 -8.99
CA LEU A 288 13.18 12.88 -8.73
C LEU A 288 14.06 13.75 -9.62
N ALA A 289 13.46 14.56 -10.51
CA ALA A 289 14.24 15.36 -11.47
C ALA A 289 15.02 16.50 -10.79
N ILE A 290 14.42 17.21 -9.82
CA ILE A 290 15.11 18.21 -8.99
C ILE A 290 14.64 18.18 -7.51
N GLN A 291 15.57 17.84 -6.61
CA GLN A 291 15.45 18.07 -5.16
C GLN A 291 15.98 19.46 -4.78
N THR A 292 15.27 20.25 -3.95
CA THR A 292 15.75 21.59 -3.53
C THR A 292 15.54 21.95 -2.05
N ASP A 293 16.62 22.40 -1.40
CA ASP A 293 16.61 22.96 -0.03
C ASP A 293 16.34 24.49 0.01
N ASN A 294 15.83 25.11 -1.07
CA ASN A 294 15.77 26.58 -1.20
C ASN A 294 14.53 27.03 -1.98
N ASP A 295 13.76 27.95 -1.39
CA ASP A 295 12.48 28.54 -1.83
C ASP A 295 12.47 29.26 -3.20
N LEU A 296 13.58 29.27 -3.97
CA LEU A 296 13.67 29.97 -5.26
C LEU A 296 14.67 29.34 -6.26
N LEU A 297 14.14 28.67 -7.28
CA LEU A 297 14.87 28.10 -8.42
C LEU A 297 14.77 29.01 -9.67
N LYS A 298 15.83 29.12 -10.47
CA LYS A 298 15.85 30.03 -11.65
C LYS A 298 16.51 29.42 -12.88
N ALA A 299 15.69 29.12 -13.89
CA ALA A 299 16.12 28.86 -15.26
C ALA A 299 16.38 30.19 -15.99
N GLY A 300 17.56 30.35 -16.59
CA GLY A 300 17.93 31.53 -17.38
C GLY A 300 17.52 31.44 -18.86
N GLY A 301 16.46 30.70 -19.17
CA GLY A 301 16.07 30.28 -20.51
C GLY A 301 14.69 29.62 -20.49
N SER A 302 14.57 28.43 -21.07
CA SER A 302 13.46 27.50 -20.82
C SER A 302 13.92 26.44 -19.80
N PHE A 303 12.99 25.71 -19.16
CA PHE A 303 13.31 24.49 -18.40
C PHE A 303 12.90 23.24 -19.18
N ASP A 304 13.53 22.12 -18.84
CA ASP A 304 13.39 20.82 -19.50
C ASP A 304 13.67 19.80 -18.40
N LEU A 305 12.62 19.17 -17.87
CA LEU A 305 12.65 18.30 -16.69
C LEU A 305 12.14 16.92 -17.06
N SER A 306 12.84 15.88 -16.63
CA SER A 306 12.46 14.49 -16.90
C SER A 306 12.73 13.57 -15.72
N ALA A 307 11.77 12.74 -15.34
CA ALA A 307 11.94 11.63 -14.40
C ALA A 307 11.28 10.37 -14.98
N GLU A 308 11.97 9.24 -14.88
CA GLU A 308 11.55 7.94 -15.42
C GLU A 308 11.75 6.93 -14.29
N ALA A 309 10.64 6.45 -13.70
CA ALA A 309 10.63 5.41 -12.68
C ALA A 309 10.13 4.10 -13.31
N MET A 310 10.92 3.03 -13.16
CA MET A 310 10.56 1.69 -13.64
C MET A 310 10.77 0.66 -12.53
N ALA A 311 9.71 -0.06 -12.19
CA ALA A 311 9.72 -1.20 -11.29
C ALA A 311 9.18 -2.44 -12.04
N GLU A 312 9.94 -3.53 -12.03
CA GLU A 312 9.59 -4.81 -12.66
C GLU A 312 9.88 -5.91 -11.64
N ALA A 313 8.84 -6.35 -10.94
CA ALA A 313 8.87 -7.43 -9.95
C ALA A 313 8.35 -8.72 -10.58
N VAL A 314 9.14 -9.79 -10.53
CA VAL A 314 8.75 -11.11 -11.05
C VAL A 314 9.18 -12.18 -10.07
N ASP A 315 8.22 -12.80 -9.38
CA ASP A 315 8.47 -13.97 -8.51
C ASP A 315 7.91 -15.24 -9.17
N GLN A 316 8.71 -16.31 -9.14
CA GLN A 316 8.39 -17.58 -9.79
C GLN A 316 8.62 -18.75 -8.83
N ALA A 317 7.54 -19.24 -8.24
CA ALA A 317 7.58 -20.36 -7.32
C ALA A 317 7.86 -21.67 -8.07
N PHE A 318 9.12 -22.09 -8.11
CA PHE A 318 9.64 -23.25 -8.85
C PHE A 318 8.99 -24.63 -8.54
N ASN A 319 7.99 -24.70 -7.64
CA ASN A 319 7.25 -25.92 -7.30
C ASN A 319 5.85 -25.58 -6.79
N LEU A 320 4.81 -26.12 -7.43
CA LEU A 320 3.40 -25.88 -7.08
C LEU A 320 2.98 -26.73 -5.86
N THR A 321 3.12 -26.14 -4.67
CA THR A 321 2.72 -26.73 -3.36
C THR A 321 2.06 -25.67 -2.49
N GLU A 322 1.16 -26.09 -1.58
CA GLU A 322 0.42 -25.19 -0.66
C GLU A 322 1.34 -24.31 0.22
N ASP A 323 2.62 -24.69 0.39
CA ASP A 323 3.62 -23.92 1.15
C ASP A 323 4.42 -22.90 0.29
N ASN A 324 4.12 -22.77 -1.02
CA ASN A 324 4.90 -21.97 -1.99
C ASN A 324 4.07 -20.80 -2.57
N VAL A 325 4.01 -19.71 -1.82
CA VAL A 325 3.54 -18.39 -2.28
C VAL A 325 4.57 -17.78 -3.24
N ALA A 326 4.11 -17.13 -4.31
CA ALA A 326 4.88 -16.12 -5.04
C ALA A 326 4.35 -14.73 -4.67
N ASP A 327 5.23 -13.78 -4.45
CA ASP A 327 4.91 -12.46 -3.88
C ASP A 327 5.67 -11.40 -4.69
N ALA A 328 4.97 -10.63 -5.51
CA ALA A 328 5.56 -9.66 -6.44
C ALA A 328 5.03 -8.25 -6.14
N VAL A 329 5.91 -7.37 -5.66
CA VAL A 329 5.57 -5.99 -5.30
C VAL A 329 6.42 -5.03 -6.12
N ALA A 330 5.79 -4.20 -6.94
CA ALA A 330 6.43 -3.20 -7.79
C ALA A 330 5.92 -1.79 -7.46
N GLN A 331 6.82 -0.88 -7.08
CA GLN A 331 6.49 0.51 -6.80
C GLN A 331 7.36 1.47 -7.61
N ALA A 332 6.74 2.37 -8.38
CA ALA A 332 7.42 3.33 -9.24
C ALA A 332 6.95 4.77 -8.95
N ASN A 333 7.80 5.57 -8.30
CA ASN A 333 7.51 6.96 -7.94
C ASN A 333 8.32 7.92 -8.81
N ALA A 334 7.68 8.71 -9.69
CA ALA A 334 8.34 9.70 -10.54
C ALA A 334 7.81 11.12 -10.24
N ILE A 335 8.70 12.04 -9.85
CA ILE A 335 8.35 13.42 -9.48
C ILE A 335 9.30 14.42 -10.17
N ALA A 336 8.78 15.51 -10.76
CA ALA A 336 9.66 16.51 -11.38
C ALA A 336 10.33 17.42 -10.33
N ILE A 337 9.55 18.03 -9.43
CA ILE A 337 10.06 18.85 -8.32
C ILE A 337 9.25 18.63 -7.04
N GLU A 338 9.98 18.36 -5.95
CA GLU A 338 9.50 18.20 -4.57
C GLU A 338 9.89 19.41 -3.70
N HIS A 339 9.10 19.73 -2.66
CA HIS A 339 9.46 20.66 -1.59
C HIS A 339 9.13 20.08 -0.20
N GLU A 340 10.03 20.28 0.77
CA GLU A 340 9.92 19.91 2.22
C GLU A 340 9.98 18.41 2.63
N GLY A 341 10.29 17.48 1.73
CA GLY A 341 11.23 16.38 2.05
C GLY A 341 10.69 15.05 2.60
N SER A 342 10.86 14.00 1.79
CA SER A 342 10.60 12.57 2.05
C SER A 342 9.16 12.13 1.75
N LEU A 343 9.03 11.13 0.88
CA LEU A 343 7.77 10.60 0.36
C LEU A 343 6.74 10.25 1.47
N ASP A 344 7.20 9.63 2.57
CA ASP A 344 6.38 9.35 3.77
C ASP A 344 5.65 10.57 4.35
N ALA A 345 6.23 11.78 4.24
CA ALA A 345 5.68 13.01 4.79
C ALA A 345 4.67 13.68 3.84
N LEU A 346 4.82 13.46 2.53
CA LEU A 346 3.94 13.93 1.46
C LEU A 346 2.50 13.48 1.72
N LEU A 347 2.31 12.20 2.03
CA LEU A 347 1.03 11.54 2.32
C LEU A 347 0.34 12.00 3.62
N ASN A 348 0.88 13.00 4.34
CA ASN A 348 0.42 13.41 5.67
C ASN A 348 0.08 14.93 5.82
N ALA A 349 0.09 15.69 4.72
CA ALA A 349 -0.53 17.04 4.61
C ALA A 349 -0.09 18.14 5.62
N ASP A 350 1.10 18.04 6.22
CA ASP A 350 1.60 18.98 7.26
C ASP A 350 2.58 20.04 6.65
N ALA A 351 2.05 20.92 5.78
CA ALA A 351 2.85 21.79 4.89
C ALA A 351 3.49 23.06 5.53
N PRO A 352 4.72 23.43 5.11
CA PRO A 352 5.25 24.78 5.28
C PRO A 352 5.99 25.35 4.04
N GLY A 353 5.44 26.38 3.41
CA GLY A 353 6.15 27.17 2.39
C GLY A 353 5.89 26.73 0.94
N LEU A 354 6.27 27.59 -0.01
CA LEU A 354 5.89 27.47 -1.43
C LEU A 354 7.11 27.75 -2.31
N LEU A 355 7.54 26.75 -3.08
CA LEU A 355 8.75 26.84 -3.91
C LEU A 355 8.47 27.65 -5.18
N GLN A 356 9.30 28.66 -5.48
CA GLN A 356 9.16 29.42 -6.73
C GLN A 356 10.16 28.99 -7.82
N LEU A 357 9.66 28.54 -8.97
CA LEU A 357 10.43 28.35 -10.20
C LEU A 357 10.30 29.59 -11.11
N THR A 358 11.41 30.20 -11.53
CA THR A 358 11.41 31.26 -12.56
C THR A 358 11.99 30.77 -13.89
N SER A 359 11.31 31.04 -15.00
CA SER A 359 11.75 30.77 -16.39
C SER A 359 11.56 32.01 -17.28
N THR A 360 12.11 31.99 -18.50
CA THR A 360 11.99 33.10 -19.47
C THR A 360 11.35 32.71 -20.81
N ASN A 361 11.21 31.41 -21.09
CA ASN A 361 10.56 30.87 -22.31
C ASN A 361 9.86 29.54 -21.97
N GLY A 362 8.97 29.54 -20.96
CA GLY A 362 8.21 28.34 -20.59
C GLY A 362 9.09 27.16 -20.15
N GLY A 363 8.63 25.94 -20.43
CA GLY A 363 9.39 24.71 -20.29
C GLY A 363 8.60 23.43 -20.49
N SER A 364 9.32 22.30 -20.50
CA SER A 364 8.78 20.93 -20.58
C SER A 364 8.99 20.17 -19.27
N VAL A 365 8.03 19.31 -18.95
CA VAL A 365 8.06 18.27 -17.92
C VAL A 365 7.58 16.97 -18.56
N ASP A 366 8.42 15.94 -18.58
CA ASP A 366 8.13 14.55 -19.02
C ASP A 366 8.30 13.64 -17.79
N ILE A 367 7.23 13.00 -17.30
CA ILE A 367 7.28 12.18 -16.08
C ILE A 367 6.60 10.84 -16.34
N ASP A 368 7.41 9.78 -16.37
CA ASP A 368 6.97 8.42 -16.64
C ASP A 368 7.12 7.57 -15.36
N ALA A 369 6.04 6.96 -14.88
CA ALA A 369 6.04 5.97 -13.80
C ALA A 369 5.45 4.64 -14.28
N PHE A 370 6.26 3.58 -14.32
CA PHE A 370 5.85 2.25 -14.74
C PHE A 370 6.14 1.22 -13.65
N ALA A 371 5.10 0.62 -13.08
CA ALA A 371 5.19 -0.50 -12.16
C ALA A 371 4.59 -1.75 -12.80
N SER A 372 5.29 -2.88 -12.71
CA SER A 372 4.78 -4.17 -13.17
C SER A 372 5.15 -5.30 -12.21
N ALA A 373 4.15 -6.08 -11.81
CA ALA A 373 4.27 -7.20 -10.88
C ALA A 373 3.73 -8.49 -11.50
N ASP A 374 4.54 -9.56 -11.55
CA ASP A 374 4.17 -10.87 -12.11
C ASP A 374 4.42 -12.00 -11.10
N ALA A 375 3.34 -12.60 -10.60
CA ALA A 375 3.36 -13.69 -9.64
C ALA A 375 3.04 -15.05 -10.30
N GLU A 376 4.07 -15.84 -10.61
CA GLU A 376 3.93 -17.25 -11.04
C GLU A 376 3.98 -18.19 -9.82
N GLY A 377 2.86 -18.34 -9.08
CA GLY A 377 2.84 -19.02 -7.78
C GLY A 377 1.80 -20.14 -7.58
N ALA A 378 1.65 -20.56 -6.32
CA ALA A 378 0.60 -21.48 -5.87
C ALA A 378 -0.39 -20.75 -4.93
N LEU A 379 -1.01 -21.48 -3.99
CA LEU A 379 -2.08 -20.96 -3.13
C LEU A 379 -1.61 -19.78 -2.28
N GLY A 380 -2.29 -18.64 -2.45
CA GLY A 380 -2.06 -17.39 -1.71
C GLY A 380 -0.97 -16.51 -2.32
N SER A 381 -0.81 -16.51 -3.64
CA SER A 381 0.15 -15.63 -4.33
C SER A 381 -0.37 -14.20 -4.48
N GLU A 382 0.50 -13.21 -4.50
CA GLU A 382 0.15 -11.78 -4.43
C GLU A 382 0.95 -11.01 -5.50
N ALA A 383 0.26 -10.16 -6.26
CA ALA A 383 0.85 -9.27 -7.26
C ALA A 383 0.31 -7.84 -7.03
N ASP A 384 1.20 -6.93 -6.68
CA ASP A 384 0.92 -5.56 -6.24
C ASP A 384 1.76 -4.58 -7.08
N ALA A 385 1.10 -3.66 -7.79
CA ALA A 385 1.74 -2.65 -8.64
C ALA A 385 1.23 -1.23 -8.32
N ASP A 386 2.13 -0.36 -7.85
CA ASP A 386 1.86 1.03 -7.49
C ASP A 386 2.70 1.98 -8.36
N ALA A 387 2.05 2.85 -9.14
CA ALA A 387 2.70 3.81 -10.03
C ALA A 387 2.21 5.25 -9.76
N VAL A 388 3.12 6.12 -9.29
CA VAL A 388 2.83 7.52 -8.96
C VAL A 388 3.67 8.46 -9.83
N ALA A 389 3.03 9.27 -10.68
CA ALA A 389 3.66 10.26 -11.54
C ALA A 389 3.20 11.68 -11.20
N ILE A 390 4.10 12.60 -10.82
CA ILE A 390 3.74 13.98 -10.44
C ILE A 390 4.64 15.01 -11.12
N GLY A 391 4.03 15.94 -11.86
CA GLY A 391 4.70 17.07 -12.49
C GLY A 391 5.21 18.09 -11.49
N PHE A 392 4.34 18.99 -11.05
CA PHE A 392 4.68 20.01 -10.04
C PHE A 392 3.77 19.91 -8.82
N GLN A 393 4.34 19.49 -7.69
CA GLN A 393 3.65 19.47 -6.40
C GLN A 393 4.11 20.66 -5.54
N ASN A 394 3.17 21.51 -5.12
CA ASN A 394 3.44 22.67 -4.25
C ASN A 394 4.48 23.67 -4.81
N VAL A 395 4.64 23.72 -6.14
CA VAL A 395 5.55 24.64 -6.85
C VAL A 395 4.78 25.75 -7.56
N SER A 396 5.09 27.00 -7.24
CA SER A 396 4.65 28.17 -8.00
C SER A 396 5.59 28.44 -9.18
N VAL A 397 5.07 28.45 -10.41
CA VAL A 397 5.86 28.66 -11.63
C VAL A 397 5.66 30.08 -12.16
N THR A 398 6.74 30.74 -12.61
CA THR A 398 6.69 32.11 -13.14
C THR A 398 7.54 32.24 -14.40
N THR A 399 6.90 32.46 -15.55
CA THR A 399 7.56 32.75 -16.84
C THR A 399 7.57 34.26 -17.10
N ASP A 400 8.70 34.84 -17.51
CA ASP A 400 8.80 36.29 -17.79
C ASP A 400 8.46 36.73 -19.24
N GLY A 401 7.68 35.91 -19.95
CA GLY A 401 7.15 36.17 -21.30
C GLY A 401 6.01 35.22 -21.68
N GLU A 402 5.72 35.09 -22.98
CA GLU A 402 4.74 34.16 -23.58
C GLU A 402 5.23 32.70 -23.46
N GLY A 403 5.33 32.19 -22.24
CA GLY A 403 6.00 30.94 -21.91
C GLY A 403 5.02 29.80 -21.64
N ASP A 404 4.85 28.91 -22.63
CA ASP A 404 4.06 27.69 -22.47
C ASP A 404 4.79 26.69 -21.56
N ILE A 405 4.03 26.09 -20.63
CA ILE A 405 4.50 25.08 -19.68
C ILE A 405 3.79 23.79 -20.06
N ALA A 406 4.47 22.93 -20.81
CA ALA A 406 3.96 21.62 -21.20
C ALA A 406 4.31 20.59 -20.13
N LEU A 407 3.31 19.84 -19.67
CA LEU A 407 3.46 18.72 -18.75
C LEU A 407 2.92 17.47 -19.45
N ASN A 408 3.71 16.40 -19.53
CA ASN A 408 3.26 15.06 -19.94
C ASN A 408 3.57 14.14 -18.76
N ILE A 409 2.53 13.56 -18.15
CA ILE A 409 2.63 12.82 -16.89
C ILE A 409 1.89 11.49 -17.05
N ASP A 410 2.63 10.40 -17.23
CA ASP A 410 2.08 9.07 -17.50
C ASP A 410 2.40 8.12 -16.32
N ALA A 411 1.37 7.60 -15.67
CA ALA A 411 1.45 6.54 -14.67
C ALA A 411 0.83 5.24 -15.19
N THR A 412 1.50 4.11 -15.00
CA THR A 412 1.02 2.80 -15.43
C THR A 412 1.37 1.70 -14.44
N ALA A 413 0.36 0.99 -13.96
CA ALA A 413 0.47 -0.16 -13.07
C ALA A 413 -0.06 -1.43 -13.77
N GLU A 414 0.80 -2.45 -13.94
CA GLU A 414 0.44 -3.74 -14.57
C GLU A 414 0.67 -4.91 -13.59
N ALA A 415 -0.39 -5.44 -12.99
CA ALA A 415 -0.29 -6.57 -12.06
C ALA A 415 -0.87 -7.86 -12.67
N GLN A 416 -0.06 -8.93 -12.67
CA GLN A 416 -0.37 -10.22 -13.29
C GLN A 416 -0.20 -11.37 -12.29
N SER A 417 -1.14 -12.32 -12.29
CA SER A 417 -0.98 -13.60 -11.58
C SER A 417 -1.35 -14.78 -12.48
N ASN A 418 -0.45 -15.76 -12.52
CA ASN A 418 -0.65 -17.03 -13.22
C ASN A 418 -0.86 -18.21 -12.23
N ALA A 419 -1.27 -17.93 -10.99
CA ALA A 419 -1.34 -18.93 -9.92
C ALA A 419 -2.51 -19.92 -10.07
N GLU A 420 -2.24 -21.24 -10.01
CA GLU A 420 -3.27 -22.28 -10.23
C GLU A 420 -4.44 -22.27 -9.20
N ILE A 421 -4.28 -21.63 -8.03
CA ILE A 421 -5.28 -21.53 -6.96
C ILE A 421 -5.06 -20.23 -6.16
N ILE A 422 -6.12 -19.43 -5.95
CA ILE A 422 -6.22 -18.26 -5.07
C ILE A 422 -4.98 -17.34 -5.09
N SER A 423 -5.11 -16.23 -5.81
CA SER A 423 -4.17 -15.10 -5.72
C SER A 423 -4.91 -13.78 -5.52
N THR A 424 -4.23 -12.83 -4.88
CA THR A 424 -4.58 -11.40 -4.84
C THR A 424 -3.92 -10.72 -6.04
N ILE A 425 -4.60 -9.78 -6.69
CA ILE A 425 -3.99 -8.82 -7.61
C ILE A 425 -4.47 -7.41 -7.20
N GLU A 426 -3.53 -6.49 -6.96
CA GLU A 426 -3.79 -5.06 -6.72
C GLU A 426 -3.00 -4.21 -7.75
N ALA A 427 -3.61 -3.16 -8.32
CA ALA A 427 -2.95 -2.26 -9.27
C ALA A 427 -3.46 -0.83 -9.14
N ASP A 428 -2.62 0.07 -8.63
CA ASP A 428 -2.95 1.47 -8.35
C ASP A 428 -2.05 2.41 -9.19
N ALA A 429 -2.66 3.26 -10.02
CA ALA A 429 -1.98 4.23 -10.88
C ALA A 429 -2.49 5.66 -10.59
N THR A 430 -1.57 6.57 -10.29
CA THR A 430 -1.86 7.94 -9.84
C THR A 430 -1.02 8.96 -10.61
N ALA A 431 -1.66 9.88 -11.33
CA ALA A 431 -0.99 10.86 -12.19
C ALA A 431 -1.48 12.29 -11.92
N TYR A 432 -0.56 13.23 -11.66
CA TYR A 432 -0.86 14.64 -11.37
C TYR A 432 -0.01 15.61 -12.18
N GLY A 433 -0.65 16.49 -12.96
CA GLY A 433 0.02 17.56 -13.72
C GLY A 433 0.52 18.70 -12.84
N LEU A 434 -0.41 19.51 -12.35
CA LEU A 434 -0.16 20.54 -11.33
C LEU A 434 -0.96 20.20 -10.07
N GLN A 435 -0.28 19.99 -8.94
CA GLN A 435 -0.91 19.75 -7.65
C GLN A 435 -0.56 20.88 -6.67
N GLY A 436 -1.59 21.60 -6.21
CA GLY A 436 -1.50 22.54 -5.10
C GLY A 436 -1.68 21.88 -3.72
N THR A 437 -1.76 22.69 -2.67
CA THR A 437 -2.22 22.22 -1.36
C THR A 437 -3.74 22.33 -1.26
N ASP A 438 -4.41 21.32 -0.69
CA ASP A 438 -5.84 21.31 -0.35
C ASP A 438 -6.26 22.42 0.64
N ASN A 439 -5.29 23.13 1.22
CA ASN A 439 -5.50 24.34 1.99
C ASN A 439 -5.59 25.59 1.08
N ALA A 440 -6.79 25.93 0.62
CA ALA A 440 -7.09 27.01 -0.35
C ALA A 440 -6.54 28.43 -0.06
N THR A 441 -5.88 28.68 1.07
CA THR A 441 -5.08 29.89 1.31
C THR A 441 -3.65 29.86 0.74
N GLU A 442 -3.16 28.69 0.32
CA GLU A 442 -1.76 28.45 -0.08
C GLU A 442 -1.61 27.85 -1.50
N ALA A 443 -2.74 27.71 -2.23
CA ALA A 443 -2.86 27.32 -3.63
C ALA A 443 -1.78 27.92 -4.57
N ILE A 444 -1.16 27.06 -5.40
CA ILE A 444 0.03 27.39 -6.20
C ILE A 444 -0.23 28.54 -7.18
N THR A 445 0.74 29.45 -7.34
CA THR A 445 0.63 30.54 -8.32
C THR A 445 1.40 30.20 -9.58
N VAL A 446 0.70 30.05 -10.70
CA VAL A 446 1.30 29.90 -12.03
C VAL A 446 1.14 31.20 -12.80
N SER A 447 2.23 31.75 -13.31
CA SER A 447 2.17 32.86 -14.26
C SER A 447 2.88 32.48 -15.54
N GLY A 448 2.10 32.23 -16.59
CA GLY A 448 2.46 31.52 -17.81
C GLY A 448 1.26 30.76 -18.36
N ASN A 449 1.50 29.86 -19.32
CA ASN A 449 0.45 29.10 -20.03
C ASN A 449 0.63 27.59 -19.77
N PRO A 450 0.10 27.02 -18.67
CA PRO A 450 0.21 25.59 -18.39
C PRO A 450 -0.77 24.77 -19.25
N PHE A 451 -0.26 23.72 -19.88
CA PHE A 451 -1.07 22.66 -20.48
C PHE A 451 -0.56 21.30 -20.03
N ALA A 452 -1.42 20.52 -19.38
CA ALA A 452 -1.09 19.20 -18.86
C ALA A 452 -1.77 18.10 -19.69
N ASN A 453 -0.98 17.13 -20.15
CA ASN A 453 -1.48 15.85 -20.63
C ASN A 453 -1.15 14.86 -19.50
N VAL A 454 -2.17 14.22 -18.92
CA VAL A 454 -2.01 13.37 -17.73
C VAL A 454 -2.74 12.05 -17.98
N SER A 455 -2.08 10.92 -17.76
CA SER A 455 -2.61 9.58 -18.00
C SER A 455 -2.35 8.67 -16.81
N ALA A 456 -3.39 8.00 -16.32
CA ALA A 456 -3.28 6.93 -15.33
C ALA A 456 -3.91 5.64 -15.85
N GLU A 457 -3.12 4.57 -16.01
CA GLU A 457 -3.58 3.27 -16.51
C GLU A 457 -3.28 2.15 -15.50
N ALA A 458 -4.33 1.54 -14.94
CA ALA A 458 -4.23 0.41 -14.01
C ALA A 458 -4.81 -0.86 -14.64
N ASN A 459 -3.97 -1.88 -14.77
CA ASN A 459 -4.23 -3.09 -15.54
C ASN A 459 -3.99 -4.34 -14.70
N VAL A 460 -5.02 -5.21 -14.58
CA VAL A 460 -4.87 -6.53 -13.95
C VAL A 460 -5.09 -7.69 -14.93
N ILE A 461 -4.29 -8.74 -14.79
CA ILE A 461 -4.27 -9.90 -15.71
C ILE A 461 -4.27 -11.21 -14.90
N GLY A 462 -5.33 -12.00 -15.03
CA GLY A 462 -5.50 -13.29 -14.34
C GLY A 462 -5.32 -14.54 -15.21
N ASP A 463 -5.43 -15.72 -14.59
CA ASP A 463 -5.64 -16.99 -15.30
C ASP A 463 -7.10 -17.45 -15.20
N ASN A 464 -7.77 -17.52 -16.36
CA ASN A 464 -9.12 -18.06 -16.56
C ASN A 464 -9.37 -19.45 -15.95
N ASN A 465 -8.33 -20.21 -15.62
CA ASN A 465 -8.42 -21.55 -15.03
C ASN A 465 -8.39 -21.55 -13.49
N ALA A 466 -8.04 -20.43 -12.86
CA ALA A 466 -7.85 -20.29 -11.42
C ALA A 466 -9.16 -20.01 -10.64
N GLU A 467 -9.03 -19.98 -9.32
CA GLU A 467 -9.92 -19.30 -8.38
C GLU A 467 -9.16 -18.04 -7.94
N MET A 468 -9.76 -16.85 -8.00
CA MET A 468 -9.06 -15.56 -7.85
C MET A 468 -9.76 -14.62 -6.86
N VAL A 469 -8.99 -13.72 -6.27
CA VAL A 469 -9.45 -12.60 -5.43
C VAL A 469 -8.91 -11.31 -6.06
N LEU A 470 -9.78 -10.35 -6.33
CA LEU A 470 -9.35 -8.99 -6.63
C LEU A 470 -9.03 -8.27 -5.32
N GLY A 471 -7.94 -7.53 -5.28
CA GLY A 471 -7.79 -6.42 -4.35
C GLY A 471 -8.17 -5.10 -5.04
N ASN A 472 -7.52 -4.01 -4.66
CA ASN A 472 -7.75 -2.68 -5.25
C ASN A 472 -7.45 -2.66 -6.76
N ILE A 473 -8.22 -1.86 -7.51
CA ILE A 473 -7.74 -1.30 -8.77
C ILE A 473 -8.10 0.19 -8.81
N THR A 474 -7.09 1.05 -8.82
CA THR A 474 -7.26 2.50 -8.78
C THR A 474 -6.61 3.17 -10.00
N ALA A 475 -7.32 4.05 -10.68
CA ALA A 475 -6.75 4.92 -11.73
C ALA A 475 -7.17 6.37 -11.51
N GLU A 476 -6.28 7.21 -10.98
CA GLU A 476 -6.52 8.63 -10.73
C GLU A 476 -5.63 9.51 -11.62
N SER A 477 -6.24 10.36 -12.44
CA SER A 477 -5.56 11.31 -13.34
C SER A 477 -6.12 12.71 -13.15
N VAL A 478 -5.30 13.60 -12.58
CA VAL A 478 -5.67 15.00 -12.32
C VAL A 478 -4.77 15.97 -13.08
N GLY A 479 -5.36 16.74 -13.99
CA GLY A 479 -4.64 17.67 -14.86
C GLY A 479 -4.04 18.87 -14.12
N ILE A 480 -4.92 19.71 -13.55
CA ILE A 480 -4.53 20.91 -12.79
C ILE A 480 -5.45 21.06 -11.57
N GLU A 481 -4.85 21.07 -10.39
CA GLU A 481 -5.54 21.10 -9.10
C GLU A 481 -5.06 22.28 -8.23
N ASN A 482 -5.97 22.90 -7.46
CA ASN A 482 -5.66 23.88 -6.42
C ASN A 482 -4.70 25.02 -6.86
N ALA A 483 -4.94 25.59 -8.05
CA ALA A 483 -4.04 26.53 -8.71
C ALA A 483 -4.64 27.94 -8.95
N ASN A 484 -3.76 28.94 -8.98
CA ASN A 484 -4.03 30.33 -9.38
C ASN A 484 -3.22 30.66 -10.63
N ILE A 485 -3.82 30.53 -11.81
CA ILE A 485 -3.17 30.74 -13.10
C ILE A 485 -3.42 32.19 -13.57
N THR A 486 -2.35 32.93 -13.84
CA THR A 486 -2.40 34.23 -14.52
C THR A 486 -1.57 34.20 -15.81
N SER A 487 -2.27 34.05 -16.93
CA SER A 487 -1.64 34.00 -18.26
C SER A 487 -1.20 35.39 -18.73
N ASN A 488 -0.07 35.41 -19.47
CA ASN A 488 0.54 36.59 -20.05
C ASN A 488 1.07 36.27 -21.46
N GLY A 489 0.38 36.74 -22.50
CA GLY A 489 0.83 36.58 -23.88
C GLY A 489 -0.30 36.77 -24.87
N THR A 490 -0.17 36.18 -26.05
CA THR A 490 -1.18 36.24 -27.10
C THR A 490 -1.42 34.90 -27.79
N ASN A 491 -2.69 34.53 -27.98
CA ASN A 491 -3.16 33.19 -28.38
C ASN A 491 -2.82 32.14 -27.29
N ASN A 492 -3.06 32.48 -26.01
CA ASN A 492 -2.65 31.64 -24.88
C ASN A 492 -3.53 30.39 -24.74
N THR A 493 -2.93 29.20 -24.68
CA THR A 493 -3.61 27.93 -24.33
C THR A 493 -3.36 27.59 -22.87
N ILE A 494 -4.39 27.16 -22.14
CA ILE A 494 -4.35 26.81 -20.71
C ILE A 494 -5.19 25.56 -20.47
N GLY A 495 -4.81 24.71 -19.52
CA GLY A 495 -5.68 23.68 -18.96
C GLY A 495 -5.10 22.27 -19.07
N ALA A 496 -5.94 21.27 -19.31
CA ALA A 496 -5.48 19.88 -19.38
C ALA A 496 -6.35 18.95 -20.25
N GLU A 497 -5.72 17.85 -20.66
CA GLU A 497 -6.30 16.60 -21.14
C GLU A 497 -5.92 15.52 -20.09
N ALA A 498 -6.91 14.85 -19.50
CA ALA A 498 -6.75 13.89 -18.40
C ALA A 498 -7.43 12.55 -18.76
N ASP A 499 -6.62 11.51 -18.92
CA ASP A 499 -7.05 10.15 -19.25
C ASP A 499 -6.93 9.25 -18.01
N ALA A 500 -8.01 8.55 -17.63
CA ALA A 500 -7.98 7.49 -16.60
C ALA A 500 -8.52 6.18 -17.17
N SER A 501 -7.78 5.08 -17.01
CA SER A 501 -8.12 3.78 -17.57
C SER A 501 -7.93 2.66 -16.56
N ILE A 502 -8.99 1.87 -16.34
CA ILE A 502 -8.91 0.56 -15.69
C ILE A 502 -9.19 -0.54 -16.71
N SER A 503 -8.34 -1.57 -16.75
CA SER A 503 -8.70 -2.85 -17.37
C SER A 503 -8.44 -4.04 -16.46
N ALA A 504 -9.33 -5.03 -16.54
CA ALA A 504 -9.17 -6.30 -15.83
C ALA A 504 -9.46 -7.44 -16.80
N THR A 505 -8.49 -8.35 -17.01
CA THR A 505 -8.56 -9.35 -18.07
C THR A 505 -8.32 -10.77 -17.58
N ASP A 506 -8.93 -11.74 -18.27
CA ASP A 506 -8.77 -13.19 -18.04
C ASP A 506 -9.05 -13.69 -16.60
N LEU A 507 -9.84 -12.95 -15.79
CA LEU A 507 -10.24 -13.29 -14.41
C LEU A 507 -11.07 -14.58 -14.23
N GLY A 508 -11.50 -15.24 -15.32
CA GLY A 508 -12.22 -16.51 -15.29
C GLY A 508 -13.66 -16.45 -14.74
N SER A 509 -14.23 -17.63 -14.46
CA SER A 509 -15.61 -17.80 -13.98
C SER A 509 -15.70 -18.38 -12.56
N ASN A 510 -14.60 -18.34 -11.80
CA ASN A 510 -14.52 -18.84 -10.42
C ASN A 510 -13.86 -17.82 -9.48
N VAL A 511 -14.07 -16.52 -9.70
CA VAL A 511 -13.89 -15.55 -8.61
C VAL A 511 -14.91 -15.93 -7.53
N SER A 512 -14.42 -16.49 -6.43
CA SER A 512 -15.29 -16.88 -5.32
C SER A 512 -15.52 -15.66 -4.45
N GLY A 513 -16.79 -15.31 -4.24
CA GLY A 513 -17.18 -14.19 -3.40
C GLY A 513 -16.73 -14.39 -1.95
N ALA A 514 -15.55 -13.86 -1.64
CA ALA A 514 -15.19 -13.43 -0.31
C ALA A 514 -16.01 -12.19 0.04
N ASP A 515 -16.38 -12.01 1.31
CA ASP A 515 -17.05 -10.78 1.79
C ASP A 515 -16.06 -9.58 1.86
N ASP A 516 -14.98 -9.60 1.08
CA ASP A 516 -13.75 -8.79 1.22
C ASP A 516 -13.14 -8.36 -0.16
N LEU A 517 -13.92 -8.26 -1.25
CA LEU A 517 -13.47 -7.53 -2.45
C LEU A 517 -13.19 -6.06 -2.09
N ARG A 518 -12.10 -5.49 -2.61
CA ARG A 518 -11.69 -4.10 -2.35
C ARG A 518 -11.94 -3.20 -3.56
N GLU A 519 -11.89 -1.89 -3.31
CA GLU A 519 -12.28 -0.81 -4.23
C GLU A 519 -11.83 -0.99 -5.69
N VAL A 520 -12.79 -0.88 -6.60
CA VAL A 520 -12.55 -0.40 -7.97
C VAL A 520 -12.93 1.07 -8.01
N THR A 521 -11.94 1.94 -8.21
CA THR A 521 -12.10 3.41 -8.20
C THR A 521 -11.35 4.03 -9.38
N ALA A 522 -12.01 4.86 -10.19
CA ALA A 522 -11.34 5.54 -11.32
C ALA A 522 -11.82 6.97 -11.53
N SER A 523 -10.88 7.90 -11.67
CA SER A 523 -11.12 9.34 -11.66
C SER A 523 -10.28 10.05 -12.73
N ALA A 524 -10.94 10.64 -13.73
CA ALA A 524 -10.33 11.56 -14.67
C ALA A 524 -10.86 12.98 -14.41
N ILE A 525 -10.00 13.91 -13.99
CA ILE A 525 -10.38 15.29 -13.68
C ILE A 525 -9.37 16.26 -14.29
N ALA A 526 -9.76 17.00 -15.33
CA ALA A 526 -8.79 17.83 -16.04
C ALA A 526 -8.46 19.15 -15.32
N ILE A 527 -9.45 19.84 -14.73
CA ILE A 527 -9.22 21.05 -13.93
C ILE A 527 -10.07 21.01 -12.64
N GLU A 528 -9.46 21.21 -11.49
CA GLU A 528 -10.12 21.24 -10.17
C GLU A 528 -9.63 22.42 -9.30
N ASP A 529 -10.55 23.02 -8.54
CA ASP A 529 -10.32 24.09 -7.53
C ASP A 529 -9.38 25.22 -8.02
N THR A 530 -9.48 25.54 -9.31
CA THR A 530 -8.49 26.36 -10.01
C THR A 530 -9.08 27.65 -10.56
N ASN A 531 -8.39 28.76 -10.26
CA ASN A 531 -8.69 30.10 -10.75
C ASN A 531 -7.83 30.40 -11.99
N VAL A 532 -8.45 30.53 -13.16
CA VAL A 532 -7.77 30.88 -14.42
C VAL A 532 -8.08 32.32 -14.81
N ARG A 533 -7.06 33.17 -14.87
CA ARG A 533 -7.17 34.52 -15.41
C ARG A 533 -6.30 34.73 -16.65
N SER A 534 -6.95 34.90 -17.79
CA SER A 534 -6.31 35.45 -18.99
C SER A 534 -6.46 36.97 -19.04
N ASN A 535 -5.54 37.62 -19.77
CA ASN A 535 -5.63 39.05 -20.11
C ASN A 535 -5.28 39.25 -21.60
N ASP A 536 -5.57 38.25 -22.43
CA ASP A 536 -5.29 38.22 -23.86
C ASP A 536 -6.27 39.10 -24.64
N GLN A 537 -5.72 39.96 -25.51
CA GLN A 537 -6.52 40.84 -26.39
C GLN A 537 -6.63 40.31 -27.83
N GLN A 538 -6.26 39.05 -28.07
CA GLN A 538 -6.45 38.34 -29.35
C GLN A 538 -7.23 37.03 -29.22
N GLY A 539 -7.64 36.65 -28.01
CA GLY A 539 -8.34 35.39 -27.73
C GLY A 539 -7.45 34.33 -27.08
N SER A 540 -8.02 33.65 -26.08
CA SER A 540 -7.43 32.59 -25.26
C SER A 540 -8.09 31.25 -25.58
N THR A 541 -7.50 30.15 -25.12
CA THR A 541 -8.13 28.83 -25.14
C THR A 541 -7.91 28.16 -23.79
N ILE A 542 -9.00 27.89 -23.06
CA ILE A 542 -8.98 27.15 -21.80
C ILE A 542 -9.69 25.82 -22.03
N ARG A 543 -9.01 24.69 -21.82
CA ARG A 543 -9.61 23.35 -21.95
C ARG A 543 -9.48 22.52 -20.69
N GLY A 544 -10.54 21.81 -20.33
CA GLY A 544 -10.52 20.75 -19.35
C GLY A 544 -11.23 19.54 -19.94
N ASN A 545 -10.47 18.58 -20.45
CA ASN A 545 -11.01 17.41 -21.14
C ASN A 545 -10.66 16.14 -20.34
N ALA A 546 -11.66 15.41 -19.86
CA ALA A 546 -11.49 14.19 -19.09
C ALA A 546 -12.12 12.96 -19.78
N ASP A 547 -11.29 11.96 -20.06
CA ASP A 547 -11.65 10.70 -20.71
C ASP A 547 -11.47 9.55 -19.71
N LEU A 548 -12.55 8.85 -19.36
CA LEU A 548 -12.59 7.69 -18.46
C LEU A 548 -12.87 6.41 -19.24
N SER A 549 -12.04 5.38 -19.05
CA SER A 549 -12.16 4.05 -19.66
C SER A 549 -12.19 2.95 -18.59
N VAL A 550 -13.17 2.04 -18.65
CA VAL A 550 -13.30 0.91 -17.72
C VAL A 550 -13.66 -0.36 -18.50
N ASP A 551 -12.74 -1.33 -18.56
CA ASP A 551 -12.94 -2.63 -19.22
C ASP A 551 -12.69 -3.82 -18.29
N LEU A 552 -13.73 -4.26 -17.57
CA LEU A 552 -13.70 -5.38 -16.63
C LEU A 552 -13.96 -6.76 -17.29
N GLY A 553 -13.57 -6.92 -18.56
CA GLY A 553 -13.11 -8.20 -19.12
C GLY A 553 -13.99 -9.45 -19.07
N GLY A 554 -15.32 -9.34 -18.99
CA GLY A 554 -16.22 -10.50 -19.07
C GLY A 554 -16.42 -11.28 -17.76
N TRP A 555 -16.19 -10.61 -16.62
CA TRP A 555 -16.37 -11.13 -15.26
C TRP A 555 -17.83 -11.58 -14.99
N GLU A 556 -18.15 -12.86 -15.25
CA GLU A 556 -19.50 -13.45 -15.04
C GLU A 556 -19.85 -13.61 -13.54
N GLY A 557 -20.04 -12.50 -12.81
CA GLY A 557 -20.52 -12.57 -11.42
C GLY A 557 -20.54 -11.30 -10.58
N MET A 558 -20.00 -10.16 -11.05
CA MET A 558 -19.96 -8.94 -10.23
C MET A 558 -21.35 -8.48 -9.77
N GLU A 559 -21.46 -8.03 -8.51
CA GLU A 559 -22.61 -7.28 -8.01
C GLU A 559 -22.29 -5.78 -7.99
N SER A 560 -23.31 -4.92 -8.17
CA SER A 560 -23.17 -3.45 -8.29
C SER A 560 -22.71 -2.73 -7.01
N GLN A 561 -22.16 -3.46 -6.04
CA GLN A 561 -21.66 -2.99 -4.74
C GLN A 561 -20.12 -3.08 -4.65
N GLU A 562 -19.47 -3.51 -5.74
CA GLU A 562 -18.02 -3.79 -5.83
C GLU A 562 -17.23 -2.67 -6.54
N ILE A 563 -17.90 -1.59 -6.94
CA ILE A 563 -17.32 -0.36 -7.52
C ILE A 563 -17.74 0.79 -6.59
N ASP A 564 -16.79 1.55 -6.05
CA ASP A 564 -17.10 2.60 -5.06
C ASP A 564 -17.29 3.98 -5.71
N SER A 565 -16.34 4.42 -6.55
CA SER A 565 -16.44 5.70 -7.24
C SER A 565 -15.88 5.68 -8.67
N LEU A 566 -16.62 6.32 -9.59
CA LEU A 566 -16.19 6.55 -10.98
C LEU A 566 -16.44 8.02 -11.33
N ALA A 567 -15.42 8.74 -11.79
CA ALA A 567 -15.49 10.15 -12.12
C ALA A 567 -14.87 10.50 -13.48
N SER A 568 -15.55 11.36 -14.25
CA SER A 568 -15.06 11.93 -15.51
C SER A 568 -15.51 13.38 -15.60
N ILE A 569 -14.63 14.33 -15.35
CA ILE A 569 -14.99 15.75 -15.15
C ILE A 569 -14.01 16.67 -15.88
N GLY A 570 -14.53 17.47 -16.81
CA GLY A 570 -13.71 18.44 -17.52
C GLY A 570 -13.20 19.56 -16.61
N MET A 571 -14.10 20.16 -15.83
CA MET A 571 -13.80 21.21 -14.86
C MET A 571 -14.68 21.07 -13.61
N ARG A 572 -14.09 21.02 -12.41
CA ARG A 572 -14.80 21.12 -11.12
C ARG A 572 -14.36 22.39 -10.38
N ASN A 573 -15.30 23.13 -9.80
CA ASN A 573 -15.05 24.33 -8.99
C ASN A 573 -14.21 25.43 -9.69
N ALA A 574 -14.10 25.41 -11.02
CA ALA A 574 -13.18 26.28 -11.76
C ALA A 574 -13.72 27.70 -11.87
N SER A 575 -12.85 28.70 -11.68
CA SER A 575 -13.20 30.11 -11.89
C SER A 575 -12.37 30.70 -13.03
N ILE A 576 -13.01 30.88 -14.18
CA ILE A 576 -12.37 31.30 -15.43
C ILE A 576 -12.78 32.73 -15.74
N THR A 577 -11.78 33.59 -15.98
CA THR A 577 -11.99 34.96 -16.48
C THR A 577 -11.00 35.28 -17.59
N THR A 578 -11.48 35.56 -18.79
CA THR A 578 -10.64 36.00 -19.91
C THR A 578 -10.76 37.52 -20.13
N SER A 579 -10.70 38.08 -21.36
CA SER A 579 -10.70 39.55 -21.45
C SER A 579 -11.32 40.27 -22.66
N SER A 580 -10.67 40.31 -23.84
CA SER A 580 -11.09 41.26 -24.89
C SER A 580 -10.75 40.85 -26.34
N GLY A 581 -10.79 39.56 -26.63
CA GLY A 581 -10.72 39.00 -27.98
C GLY A 581 -11.31 37.61 -27.98
N ASP A 582 -11.72 37.11 -29.15
CA ASP A 582 -12.47 35.87 -29.35
C ASP A 582 -11.91 34.68 -28.51
N ASP A 583 -12.48 34.45 -27.31
CA ASP A 583 -12.00 33.54 -26.27
C ASP A 583 -12.76 32.19 -26.35
N HIS A 584 -12.06 31.06 -26.13
CA HIS A 584 -12.63 29.70 -26.17
C HIS A 584 -12.45 28.99 -24.82
N VAL A 585 -13.55 28.51 -24.22
CA VAL A 585 -13.57 27.79 -22.94
C VAL A 585 -14.32 26.48 -23.11
N GLU A 586 -13.66 25.35 -22.90
CA GLU A 586 -14.19 24.03 -23.25
C GLU A 586 -13.93 23.02 -22.14
N GLY A 587 -15.00 22.63 -21.44
CA GLY A 587 -15.00 21.55 -20.47
C GLY A 587 -15.70 20.33 -21.07
N THR A 588 -15.02 19.19 -21.17
CA THR A 588 -15.61 17.95 -21.70
C THR A 588 -15.36 16.75 -20.80
N ALA A 589 -16.41 16.01 -20.50
CA ALA A 589 -16.34 14.71 -19.83
C ALA A 589 -16.76 13.57 -20.76
N LYS A 590 -16.12 12.41 -20.66
CA LYS A 590 -16.49 11.24 -21.44
C LYS A 590 -16.15 9.93 -20.74
N SER A 591 -17.14 9.05 -20.60
CA SER A 591 -16.94 7.68 -20.08
C SER A 591 -17.14 6.62 -21.16
N ALA A 592 -16.42 5.51 -21.03
CA ALA A 592 -16.68 4.26 -21.75
C ALA A 592 -16.55 3.10 -20.77
N ILE A 593 -17.69 2.48 -20.40
CA ILE A 593 -17.73 1.43 -19.37
C ILE A 593 -18.30 0.16 -19.97
N ASN A 594 -17.43 -0.80 -20.27
CA ASN A 594 -17.86 -2.06 -20.86
C ASN A 594 -18.79 -2.82 -19.90
N GLN A 595 -19.91 -3.28 -20.45
CA GLN A 595 -20.97 -4.01 -19.71
C GLN A 595 -21.71 -3.18 -18.65
N PHE A 596 -21.77 -1.85 -18.77
CA PHE A 596 -22.49 -0.98 -17.82
C PHE A 596 -23.95 -1.42 -17.51
N GLU A 597 -24.72 -1.89 -18.51
CA GLU A 597 -26.09 -2.39 -18.29
C GLU A 597 -26.16 -3.60 -17.32
N MET A 598 -25.08 -4.37 -17.18
CA MET A 598 -24.97 -5.49 -16.22
C MET A 598 -24.43 -5.01 -14.87
N LEU A 599 -23.42 -4.14 -14.86
CA LEU A 599 -22.85 -3.55 -13.64
C LEU A 599 -23.87 -2.68 -12.88
N ASN A 600 -24.91 -2.21 -13.56
CA ASN A 600 -25.95 -1.36 -12.97
C ASN A 600 -27.35 -2.01 -12.90
N GLU A 601 -27.46 -3.34 -12.71
CA GLU A 601 -28.76 -4.04 -12.65
C GLU A 601 -29.74 -3.49 -11.58
N GLU A 602 -29.26 -2.90 -10.47
CA GLU A 602 -30.12 -2.25 -9.46
C GLU A 602 -30.28 -0.72 -9.63
N GLY A 603 -29.57 -0.08 -10.57
CA GLY A 603 -29.58 1.38 -10.73
C GLY A 603 -28.81 2.14 -9.63
N SER A 604 -27.81 1.50 -9.02
CA SER A 604 -27.01 2.04 -7.91
C SER A 604 -25.62 2.56 -8.32
N LEU A 605 -25.12 2.21 -9.51
CA LEU A 605 -23.86 2.72 -10.04
C LEU A 605 -24.12 4.05 -10.76
N ASP A 606 -23.51 5.11 -10.26
CA ASP A 606 -23.68 6.50 -10.69
C ASP A 606 -22.29 7.10 -10.93
N VAL A 607 -21.95 7.37 -12.19
CA VAL A 607 -20.67 7.98 -12.56
C VAL A 607 -20.81 9.49 -12.37
N GLU A 608 -19.98 10.10 -11.52
CA GLU A 608 -19.93 11.56 -11.43
C GLU A 608 -19.31 12.10 -12.71
N GLY A 609 -20.02 12.98 -13.42
CA GLY A 609 -19.42 13.63 -14.56
C GLY A 609 -20.21 14.81 -15.10
N GLY A 610 -19.49 15.63 -15.83
CA GLY A 610 -19.93 16.91 -16.37
C GLY A 610 -18.76 17.63 -17.03
N GLY A 611 -19.02 18.39 -18.08
CA GLY A 611 -17.99 19.21 -18.72
C GLY A 611 -17.49 20.31 -17.79
N MET A 612 -18.42 20.95 -17.08
CA MET A 612 -18.18 21.93 -16.02
C MET A 612 -19.16 21.70 -14.86
N ILE A 613 -18.64 21.61 -13.63
CA ILE A 613 -19.41 21.39 -12.40
C ILE A 613 -19.06 22.49 -11.40
N ASN A 614 -20.07 23.12 -10.79
CA ASN A 614 -19.94 24.21 -9.80
C ASN A 614 -18.93 25.30 -10.24
N SER A 615 -18.89 25.59 -11.55
CA SER A 615 -17.85 26.41 -12.18
C SER A 615 -18.41 27.75 -12.67
N THR A 616 -17.55 28.76 -12.75
CA THR A 616 -17.89 30.12 -13.21
C THR A 616 -17.02 30.50 -14.40
N VAL A 617 -17.64 30.88 -15.51
CA VAL A 617 -16.95 31.34 -16.73
C VAL A 617 -17.37 32.78 -17.03
N ILE A 618 -16.40 33.67 -17.21
CA ILE A 618 -16.61 35.07 -17.62
C ILE A 618 -15.66 35.40 -18.78
N THR A 619 -16.15 35.57 -20.02
CA THR A 619 -15.24 35.79 -21.17
C THR A 619 -14.99 37.27 -21.46
N GLY A 620 -16.04 38.08 -21.57
CA GLY A 620 -16.02 39.53 -21.35
C GLY A 620 -16.31 40.37 -22.60
N THR A 621 -15.45 40.32 -23.63
CA THR A 621 -15.76 40.92 -24.94
C THR A 621 -15.03 40.18 -26.07
N GLY A 622 -15.75 39.61 -27.03
CA GLY A 622 -15.15 38.91 -28.15
C GLY A 622 -16.20 38.40 -29.14
N ASN A 623 -16.05 37.17 -29.61
CA ASN A 623 -17.10 36.37 -30.23
C ASN A 623 -16.82 34.98 -29.67
N ASP A 624 -17.22 34.80 -28.44
CA ASP A 624 -16.62 33.84 -27.51
C ASP A 624 -17.36 32.51 -27.58
N VAL A 625 -16.67 31.43 -27.23
CA VAL A 625 -17.18 30.05 -27.35
C VAL A 625 -17.05 29.34 -26.02
N VAL A 626 -18.18 28.94 -25.42
CA VAL A 626 -18.22 28.19 -24.15
C VAL A 626 -18.89 26.83 -24.39
N ILE A 627 -18.13 25.76 -24.23
CA ILE A 627 -18.57 24.38 -24.47
C ILE A 627 -18.52 23.60 -23.16
N GLY A 628 -19.67 23.13 -22.68
CA GLY A 628 -19.79 22.21 -21.54
C GLY A 628 -20.42 20.92 -22.03
N ASN A 629 -19.62 19.91 -22.35
CA ASN A 629 -20.10 18.64 -22.91
C ASN A 629 -19.86 17.49 -21.94
N ALA A 630 -20.78 16.51 -21.92
CA ALA A 630 -20.56 15.25 -21.23
C ALA A 630 -21.27 14.10 -21.96
N SER A 631 -20.60 12.96 -22.16
CA SER A 631 -21.16 11.85 -22.95
C SER A 631 -20.54 10.49 -22.61
N GLY A 632 -21.36 9.46 -22.41
CA GLY A 632 -20.83 8.10 -22.18
C GLY A 632 -21.79 7.18 -21.44
N ASP A 633 -21.29 6.03 -21.03
CA ASP A 633 -22.03 5.05 -20.23
C ASP A 633 -22.07 5.46 -18.75
N GLY A 634 -23.22 5.29 -18.10
CA GLY A 634 -23.36 5.43 -16.64
C GLY A 634 -23.33 6.82 -16.03
N LEU A 635 -23.09 7.83 -16.87
CA LEU A 635 -23.16 9.25 -16.56
C LEU A 635 -24.62 9.68 -16.30
N SER A 636 -25.17 9.27 -15.16
CA SER A 636 -26.62 9.29 -14.88
C SER A 636 -27.21 10.68 -14.64
N LYS A 637 -26.38 11.72 -14.66
CA LYS A 637 -26.72 13.12 -14.36
C LYS A 637 -26.19 14.11 -15.41
N THR A 638 -25.63 13.66 -16.52
CA THR A 638 -24.85 14.54 -17.40
C THR A 638 -25.68 15.51 -18.23
N SER A 639 -25.95 16.63 -17.60
CA SER A 639 -25.69 17.92 -18.22
C SER A 639 -24.18 18.18 -18.28
N GLY A 640 -23.72 18.81 -19.35
CA GLY A 640 -22.32 19.20 -19.47
C GLY A 640 -21.96 20.50 -18.73
N PHE A 641 -22.95 21.23 -18.24
CA PHE A 641 -22.86 22.26 -17.19
C PHE A 641 -23.74 21.82 -16.01
N VAL A 642 -23.20 21.78 -14.80
CA VAL A 642 -23.93 21.44 -13.57
C VAL A 642 -23.63 22.50 -12.50
N ASP A 643 -24.66 23.05 -11.84
CA ASP A 643 -24.53 24.10 -10.81
C ASP A 643 -23.64 25.30 -11.24
N SER A 644 -23.55 25.59 -12.54
CA SER A 644 -22.53 26.46 -13.13
C SER A 644 -23.09 27.77 -13.69
N ASN A 645 -22.26 28.81 -13.78
CA ASN A 645 -22.64 30.14 -14.25
C ASN A 645 -21.72 30.64 -15.38
N VAL A 646 -22.31 31.08 -16.50
CA VAL A 646 -21.59 31.61 -17.67
C VAL A 646 -22.07 33.04 -17.99
N ASP A 647 -21.11 33.96 -18.17
CA ASP A 647 -21.28 35.36 -18.58
C ASP A 647 -20.34 35.65 -19.76
N THR A 648 -20.84 35.74 -21.00
CA THR A 648 -19.95 35.97 -22.17
C THR A 648 -19.76 37.47 -22.47
N GLY A 649 -20.82 38.26 -22.33
CA GLY A 649 -20.76 39.69 -22.06
C GLY A 649 -21.00 40.61 -23.26
N VAL A 650 -20.08 40.63 -24.24
CA VAL A 650 -20.17 41.54 -25.41
C VAL A 650 -19.51 40.94 -26.66
N GLY A 651 -20.29 40.23 -27.45
CA GLY A 651 -19.86 39.63 -28.70
C GLY A 651 -21.03 39.03 -29.46
N ASN A 652 -20.74 38.25 -30.51
CA ASN A 652 -21.71 37.31 -31.08
C ASN A 652 -21.31 35.92 -30.59
N ASP A 653 -21.74 35.57 -29.39
CA ASP A 653 -21.17 34.50 -28.58
C ASP A 653 -21.93 33.16 -28.75
N GLN A 654 -21.27 32.06 -28.40
CA GLN A 654 -21.78 30.69 -28.60
C GLN A 654 -21.61 29.83 -27.34
N ILE A 655 -22.73 29.38 -26.78
CA ILE A 655 -22.77 28.43 -25.67
C ILE A 655 -23.35 27.10 -26.18
N THR A 656 -22.70 25.98 -25.88
CA THR A 656 -23.17 24.65 -26.29
C THR A 656 -22.92 23.59 -25.22
N GLY A 657 -23.90 22.73 -24.97
CA GLY A 657 -23.76 21.68 -23.97
C GLY A 657 -25.07 20.99 -23.58
N GLY A 658 -25.15 20.52 -22.34
CA GLY A 658 -26.41 20.30 -21.61
C GLY A 658 -26.33 21.02 -20.27
N ALA A 659 -27.45 21.42 -19.65
CA ALA A 659 -27.46 22.23 -18.42
C ALA A 659 -28.33 21.67 -17.29
N SER A 660 -27.82 21.64 -16.06
CA SER A 660 -28.59 21.31 -14.86
C SER A 660 -28.33 22.37 -13.79
N ASN A 661 -29.40 22.98 -13.26
CA ASN A 661 -29.37 24.07 -12.27
C ASN A 661 -28.32 25.16 -12.61
N SER A 662 -28.18 25.51 -13.88
CA SER A 662 -27.11 26.38 -14.41
C SER A 662 -27.67 27.66 -15.03
N SER A 663 -26.85 28.70 -15.09
CA SER A 663 -27.25 30.05 -15.52
C SER A 663 -26.34 30.57 -16.64
N PHE A 664 -26.94 31.15 -17.68
CA PHE A 664 -26.24 31.67 -18.86
C PHE A 664 -26.74 33.09 -19.21
N GLU A 665 -25.85 34.09 -19.21
CA GLU A 665 -26.12 35.47 -19.65
C GLU A 665 -25.13 35.82 -20.79
N THR A 666 -25.60 36.08 -22.02
CA THR A 666 -24.69 36.38 -23.16
C THR A 666 -24.47 37.86 -23.40
N GLY A 667 -25.49 38.70 -23.17
CA GLY A 667 -25.31 40.12 -22.89
C GLY A 667 -25.53 41.07 -24.07
N ILE A 668 -24.56 41.22 -24.99
CA ILE A 668 -24.64 42.20 -26.10
C ILE A 668 -23.96 41.73 -27.41
N GLY A 669 -24.72 41.00 -28.21
CA GLY A 669 -24.66 40.93 -29.68
C GLY A 669 -25.61 39.84 -30.17
N ASP A 670 -25.58 39.45 -31.46
CA ASP A 670 -26.53 38.42 -31.94
C ASP A 670 -26.03 37.00 -31.55
N ASP A 671 -26.53 36.49 -30.42
CA ASP A 671 -25.93 35.38 -29.67
C ASP A 671 -26.61 34.01 -29.94
N ALA A 672 -25.96 32.91 -29.52
CA ALA A 672 -26.47 31.55 -29.67
C ALA A 672 -26.20 30.64 -28.45
N ILE A 673 -27.27 30.19 -27.78
CA ILE A 673 -27.23 29.15 -26.75
C ILE A 673 -27.92 27.90 -27.30
N THR A 674 -27.22 26.77 -27.38
CA THR A 674 -27.76 25.49 -27.87
C THR A 674 -27.52 24.37 -26.86
N LEU A 675 -28.60 23.86 -26.26
CA LEU A 675 -28.54 22.81 -25.25
C LEU A 675 -29.19 21.51 -25.74
N GLU A 676 -28.43 20.41 -25.67
CA GLU A 676 -28.91 19.03 -25.92
C GLU A 676 -29.64 18.42 -24.71
N ALA A 677 -29.62 19.12 -23.57
CA ALA A 677 -30.37 18.85 -22.35
C ALA A 677 -30.49 20.14 -21.50
N SER A 678 -31.61 20.36 -20.82
CA SER A 678 -31.78 21.42 -19.82
C SER A 678 -32.67 20.96 -18.67
N GLU A 679 -32.28 21.23 -17.43
CA GLU A 679 -33.06 21.00 -16.20
C GLU A 679 -32.90 22.18 -15.23
N ASP A 680 -34.01 22.77 -14.77
CA ASP A 680 -34.06 23.87 -13.77
C ASP A 680 -33.07 25.03 -14.06
N SER A 681 -32.76 25.28 -15.34
CA SER A 681 -31.72 26.21 -15.79
C SER A 681 -32.28 27.50 -16.40
N ILE A 682 -31.47 28.56 -16.44
CA ILE A 682 -31.86 29.90 -16.87
C ILE A 682 -30.96 30.39 -18.01
N LEU A 683 -31.57 30.83 -19.12
CA LEU A 683 -30.89 31.35 -20.31
C LEU A 683 -31.35 32.80 -20.60
N ASP A 684 -30.43 33.76 -20.72
CA ASP A 684 -30.71 35.15 -21.10
C ASP A 684 -29.80 35.63 -22.26
N GLY A 685 -30.41 35.97 -23.39
CA GLY A 685 -29.73 36.51 -24.58
C GLY A 685 -29.33 37.99 -24.44
N GLY A 686 -29.98 38.75 -23.55
CA GLY A 686 -29.65 40.15 -23.32
C GLY A 686 -30.09 41.11 -24.44
N ILE A 687 -29.21 41.38 -25.42
CA ILE A 687 -29.37 42.48 -26.41
C ILE A 687 -28.76 42.14 -27.78
N GLY A 688 -29.46 41.32 -28.58
CA GLY A 688 -29.11 41.12 -29.99
C GLY A 688 -30.27 40.78 -30.93
N ALA A 689 -30.20 39.57 -31.48
CA ALA A 689 -31.18 38.94 -32.36
C ALA A 689 -31.01 37.42 -32.19
N ASP A 690 -31.40 36.95 -31.01
CA ASP A 690 -30.68 35.88 -30.31
C ASP A 690 -31.31 34.51 -30.54
N GLN A 691 -30.53 33.44 -30.36
CA GLN A 691 -30.96 32.06 -30.66
C GLN A 691 -30.77 31.18 -29.43
N LEU A 692 -31.86 30.96 -28.68
CA LEU A 692 -31.88 30.11 -27.49
C LEU A 692 -32.65 28.84 -27.82
N SER A 693 -31.95 27.71 -27.97
CA SER A 693 -32.54 26.43 -28.35
C SER A 693 -32.21 25.35 -27.33
N VAL A 694 -33.25 24.80 -26.70
CA VAL A 694 -33.18 23.66 -25.78
C VAL A 694 -33.85 22.45 -26.43
N THR A 695 -33.22 21.29 -26.24
CA THR A 695 -33.68 20.00 -26.76
C THR A 695 -33.41 18.87 -25.76
N GLY A 696 -33.94 17.67 -26.04
CA GLY A 696 -33.50 16.41 -25.42
C GLY A 696 -34.14 16.03 -24.08
N THR A 697 -34.31 16.95 -23.13
CA THR A 697 -34.92 16.69 -21.81
C THR A 697 -36.45 16.83 -21.80
N SER A 698 -37.08 16.60 -20.65
CA SER A 698 -38.50 16.87 -20.38
C SER A 698 -38.66 17.66 -19.08
N SER A 699 -37.79 18.66 -18.88
CA SER A 699 -37.50 19.32 -17.60
C SER A 699 -37.50 20.83 -17.80
N ASN A 700 -38.17 21.55 -16.90
CA ASN A 700 -38.53 22.95 -17.11
C ASN A 700 -37.30 23.88 -17.20
N THR A 701 -37.37 24.86 -18.11
CA THR A 701 -36.33 25.88 -18.34
C THR A 701 -36.94 27.29 -18.34
N GLU A 702 -36.19 28.29 -17.87
CA GLU A 702 -36.54 29.72 -18.02
C GLU A 702 -35.69 30.36 -19.15
N LEU A 703 -36.34 30.85 -20.20
CA LEU A 703 -35.69 31.46 -21.37
C LEU A 703 -36.05 32.94 -21.48
N HIS A 704 -35.05 33.79 -21.73
CA HIS A 704 -35.19 35.22 -22.02
C HIS A 704 -34.45 35.58 -23.33
N GLY A 705 -35.15 36.15 -24.31
CA GLY A 705 -34.50 36.72 -25.52
C GLY A 705 -33.89 38.08 -25.18
N GLY A 706 -34.74 38.98 -24.67
CA GLY A 706 -34.31 40.25 -24.07
C GLY A 706 -34.69 41.44 -24.95
N VAL A 707 -33.77 41.92 -25.78
CA VAL A 707 -33.94 43.17 -26.55
C VAL A 707 -33.48 43.03 -28.00
N GLY A 708 -34.12 42.11 -28.73
CA GLY A 708 -33.83 41.92 -30.14
C GLY A 708 -35.02 41.61 -31.03
N ASN A 709 -34.91 40.45 -31.67
CA ASN A 709 -35.79 39.89 -32.69
C ASN A 709 -35.56 38.37 -32.66
N ASP A 710 -35.95 37.78 -31.53
CA ASP A 710 -35.25 36.64 -30.95
C ASP A 710 -35.94 35.31 -31.29
N GLN A 711 -35.22 34.19 -31.22
CA GLN A 711 -35.69 32.84 -31.56
C GLN A 711 -35.48 31.92 -30.34
N LEU A 712 -36.57 31.61 -29.63
CA LEU A 712 -36.56 30.81 -28.40
C LEU A 712 -37.29 29.49 -28.61
N GLN A 713 -36.67 28.39 -28.16
CA GLN A 713 -37.26 27.04 -28.17
C GLN A 713 -37.02 26.36 -26.80
N GLY A 714 -38.09 26.11 -26.03
CA GLY A 714 -38.04 25.49 -24.70
C GLY A 714 -37.79 23.97 -24.73
N GLY A 715 -38.42 23.28 -25.67
CA GLY A 715 -38.11 21.89 -26.03
C GLY A 715 -39.13 20.90 -25.48
N SER A 716 -39.09 20.59 -24.19
CA SER A 716 -40.11 19.79 -23.47
C SER A 716 -39.92 19.92 -21.96
N GLY A 717 -41.02 20.03 -21.22
CA GLY A 717 -41.06 20.52 -19.84
C GLY A 717 -42.26 21.47 -19.71
N ASP A 718 -42.57 21.97 -18.52
CA ASP A 718 -43.53 23.09 -18.39
C ASP A 718 -42.73 24.41 -18.39
N ASP A 719 -42.38 24.92 -19.58
CA ASP A 719 -41.36 25.95 -19.77
C ASP A 719 -41.84 27.39 -19.54
N LEU A 720 -40.89 28.30 -19.24
CA LEU A 720 -41.15 29.70 -18.95
C LEU A 720 -40.41 30.61 -19.95
N ILE A 721 -41.16 31.10 -20.95
CA ILE A 721 -40.59 31.75 -22.15
C ILE A 721 -40.90 33.25 -22.16
N HIS A 722 -39.84 34.06 -22.27
CA HIS A 722 -39.87 35.52 -22.32
C HIS A 722 -39.18 36.02 -23.59
N GLY A 723 -39.92 36.29 -24.67
CA GLY A 723 -39.35 36.88 -25.91
C GLY A 723 -38.62 38.19 -25.61
N GLY A 724 -39.39 39.24 -25.30
CA GLY A 724 -38.84 40.50 -24.81
C GLY A 724 -39.31 41.69 -25.61
N VAL A 725 -38.41 42.36 -26.33
CA VAL A 725 -38.68 43.66 -26.97
C VAL A 725 -38.45 43.64 -28.48
N GLY A 726 -38.98 42.63 -29.17
CA GLY A 726 -38.82 42.43 -30.61
C GLY A 726 -40.01 41.85 -31.38
N ASP A 727 -39.86 41.67 -32.69
CA ASP A 727 -40.76 40.79 -33.44
C ASP A 727 -40.22 39.35 -33.35
N ASP A 728 -40.46 38.71 -32.19
CA ASP A 728 -39.80 37.46 -31.75
C ASP A 728 -40.50 36.19 -32.28
N VAL A 729 -39.82 35.04 -32.21
CA VAL A 729 -40.33 33.72 -32.58
C VAL A 729 -40.13 32.75 -31.41
N LEU A 730 -41.23 32.20 -30.91
CA LEU A 730 -41.29 31.40 -29.69
C LEU A 730 -41.88 30.02 -29.98
N GLU A 731 -41.20 28.97 -29.53
CA GLU A 731 -41.66 27.58 -29.55
C GLU A 731 -41.56 27.02 -28.11
N GLY A 732 -42.67 26.59 -27.54
CA GLY A 732 -42.70 25.93 -26.24
C GLY A 732 -42.15 24.51 -26.35
N GLY A 733 -42.70 23.73 -27.27
CA GLY A 733 -42.35 22.33 -27.46
C GLY A 733 -43.45 21.39 -26.96
N ALA A 734 -43.26 20.79 -25.79
CA ALA A 734 -44.20 19.81 -25.23
C ALA A 734 -44.29 19.82 -23.71
N GLY A 735 -45.28 20.54 -23.18
CA GLY A 735 -45.74 20.49 -21.79
C GLY A 735 -46.89 21.46 -21.53
N ALA A 736 -46.81 22.23 -20.44
CA ALA A 736 -47.80 23.25 -20.06
C ALA A 736 -47.18 24.66 -20.02
N ASP A 737 -46.78 25.15 -21.18
CA ASP A 737 -45.84 26.26 -21.30
C ASP A 737 -46.43 27.65 -20.96
N GLN A 738 -45.56 28.56 -20.51
CA GLN A 738 -45.92 29.92 -20.09
C GLN A 738 -45.16 30.98 -20.88
N PHE A 739 -45.82 31.56 -21.87
CA PHE A 739 -45.31 32.70 -22.64
C PHE A 739 -45.67 34.00 -21.91
N VAL A 740 -44.69 34.65 -21.26
CA VAL A 740 -44.98 35.80 -20.38
C VAL A 740 -44.62 37.14 -21.01
N TYR A 741 -45.61 38.04 -21.03
CA TYR A 741 -45.44 39.43 -21.45
C TYR A 741 -45.30 40.31 -20.21
N LYS A 742 -44.09 40.84 -20.02
CA LYS A 742 -43.77 41.88 -19.04
C LYS A 742 -44.13 43.25 -19.65
N SER A 743 -43.62 44.32 -19.06
CA SER A 743 -44.19 45.67 -19.24
C SER A 743 -43.53 46.52 -20.33
N VAL A 744 -42.25 46.32 -20.65
CA VAL A 744 -41.56 47.10 -21.68
C VAL A 744 -41.79 46.53 -23.08
N ASP A 745 -41.90 45.21 -23.10
CA ASP A 745 -42.28 44.24 -24.12
C ASP A 745 -43.46 44.75 -24.96
N LEU A 746 -44.60 44.97 -24.29
CA LEU A 746 -45.88 45.36 -24.92
C LEU A 746 -45.86 46.74 -25.62
N LEU A 747 -44.72 47.45 -25.64
CA LEU A 747 -44.53 48.73 -26.29
C LEU A 747 -43.92 48.63 -27.71
N ARG A 748 -43.25 47.53 -28.07
CA ARG A 748 -42.63 47.27 -29.40
C ARG A 748 -42.60 45.77 -29.70
N GLY A 749 -42.73 45.35 -30.95
CA GLY A 749 -42.81 43.92 -31.29
C GLY A 749 -44.19 43.41 -31.70
N SER A 750 -44.25 42.15 -32.12
CA SER A 750 -45.47 41.40 -32.48
C SER A 750 -45.11 39.92 -32.72
N ASP A 751 -44.83 39.22 -31.63
CA ASP A 751 -44.26 37.88 -31.54
C ASP A 751 -45.04 36.81 -32.33
N GLN A 752 -44.40 35.71 -32.71
CA GLN A 752 -45.02 34.52 -33.30
C GLN A 752 -44.82 33.33 -32.36
N ILE A 753 -45.91 32.70 -31.92
CA ILE A 753 -45.89 31.44 -31.16
C ILE A 753 -46.34 30.33 -32.14
N ASN A 754 -45.46 29.38 -32.43
CA ASN A 754 -45.63 28.47 -33.60
C ASN A 754 -46.39 27.17 -33.30
N ASP A 755 -46.43 26.75 -32.04
CA ASP A 755 -46.86 25.44 -31.56
C ASP A 755 -48.02 25.44 -30.53
N PHE A 756 -48.29 26.59 -29.89
CA PHE A 756 -49.27 26.83 -28.83
C PHE A 756 -50.43 25.83 -28.73
N ASN A 757 -50.39 24.95 -27.72
CA ASN A 757 -51.31 23.84 -27.52
C ASN A 757 -52.07 23.91 -26.17
N ALA A 758 -53.18 24.64 -26.17
CA ALA A 758 -54.10 24.72 -25.02
C ALA A 758 -54.73 23.38 -24.55
N ALA A 759 -54.41 22.24 -25.18
CA ALA A 759 -54.79 20.90 -24.72
C ALA A 759 -53.69 20.16 -23.94
N GLU A 760 -52.44 20.63 -23.99
CA GLU A 760 -51.31 20.10 -23.22
C GLU A 760 -51.11 20.93 -21.94
N GLY A 761 -51.06 22.26 -22.07
CA GLY A 761 -51.40 23.15 -20.94
C GLY A 761 -51.27 24.65 -21.19
N ASP A 762 -50.82 25.05 -22.37
CA ASP A 762 -50.20 26.33 -22.67
C ASP A 762 -51.01 27.56 -22.30
N SER A 763 -50.29 28.58 -21.82
CA SER A 763 -50.87 29.85 -21.43
C SER A 763 -50.00 31.07 -21.76
N VAL A 764 -50.65 32.15 -22.18
CA VAL A 764 -50.01 33.47 -22.30
C VAL A 764 -50.26 34.26 -21.02
N VAL A 765 -49.21 34.60 -20.28
CA VAL A 765 -49.30 35.28 -18.98
C VAL A 765 -48.97 36.76 -19.16
N ILE A 766 -49.86 37.66 -18.73
CA ILE A 766 -49.70 39.11 -18.92
C ILE A 766 -49.54 39.80 -17.57
N SER A 767 -48.42 40.51 -17.41
CA SER A 767 -48.05 41.21 -16.17
C SER A 767 -48.97 42.42 -15.91
N ASN A 768 -49.75 42.37 -14.82
CA ASN A 768 -50.87 43.28 -14.56
C ASN A 768 -50.48 44.77 -14.42
N ASN A 769 -49.26 45.05 -13.95
CA ASN A 769 -48.87 46.32 -13.33
C ASN A 769 -48.79 47.54 -14.29
N LEU A 770 -48.36 47.37 -15.55
CA LEU A 770 -48.28 48.51 -16.48
C LEU A 770 -49.63 48.81 -17.14
N LEU A 771 -50.39 47.78 -17.47
CA LEU A 771 -51.60 47.96 -18.27
C LEU A 771 -52.69 48.68 -17.47
N GLY A 772 -52.66 48.64 -16.14
CA GLY A 772 -53.75 49.17 -15.32
C GLY A 772 -55.04 48.38 -15.57
N LEU A 773 -54.89 47.06 -15.67
CA LEU A 773 -55.95 46.09 -15.47
C LEU A 773 -56.01 45.84 -13.94
N ASP A 774 -57.19 45.60 -13.39
CA ASP A 774 -57.32 45.12 -12.01
C ASP A 774 -57.28 43.57 -12.01
N GLU A 775 -56.90 42.95 -10.89
CA GLU A 775 -57.05 41.50 -10.69
C GLU A 775 -58.51 41.07 -10.98
N GLY A 776 -58.69 40.10 -11.89
CA GLY A 776 -60.02 39.69 -12.35
C GLY A 776 -60.63 40.60 -13.43
N THR A 777 -59.84 41.42 -14.13
CA THR A 777 -60.27 42.04 -15.39
C THR A 777 -60.66 40.96 -16.40
N VAL A 778 -61.86 41.06 -16.97
CA VAL A 778 -62.42 40.00 -17.80
C VAL A 778 -61.76 39.98 -19.19
N LEU A 779 -61.01 38.91 -19.45
CA LEU A 779 -60.77 38.37 -20.79
C LEU A 779 -62.12 38.01 -21.43
N GLU A 780 -62.58 38.82 -22.38
CA GLU A 780 -63.82 38.57 -23.12
C GLU A 780 -63.49 37.97 -24.49
N PHE A 781 -63.69 36.66 -24.62
CA PHE A 781 -63.31 35.87 -25.79
C PHE A 781 -64.04 36.34 -27.06
N VAL A 782 -63.27 36.70 -28.09
CA VAL A 782 -63.77 37.21 -29.37
C VAL A 782 -63.70 36.11 -30.42
N THR A 783 -64.75 35.29 -30.51
CA THR A 783 -64.83 34.29 -31.59
C THR A 783 -65.08 34.96 -32.95
N THR A 784 -64.17 34.79 -33.90
CA THR A 784 -64.33 35.30 -35.28
C THR A 784 -64.94 34.21 -36.17
N ASN A 785 -66.28 34.19 -36.20
CA ASN A 785 -67.14 33.57 -37.21
C ASN A 785 -67.29 32.02 -37.22
N GLU A 786 -68.36 31.53 -36.57
CA GLU A 786 -69.41 30.87 -37.38
C GLU A 786 -70.39 31.94 -37.90
N ILE A 787 -70.06 32.54 -39.06
CA ILE A 787 -71.14 33.10 -39.90
C ILE A 787 -71.73 31.92 -40.66
N THR A 788 -72.84 31.41 -40.14
CA THR A 788 -73.64 30.41 -40.83
C THR A 788 -74.07 30.92 -42.22
N ASN A 789 -74.22 30.02 -43.19
CA ASN A 789 -74.44 30.35 -44.61
C ASN A 789 -75.77 31.09 -44.92
N ASP A 790 -76.58 31.45 -43.91
CA ASP A 790 -77.76 32.31 -44.04
C ASP A 790 -77.57 33.73 -43.44
N GLY A 791 -76.43 34.02 -42.82
CA GLY A 791 -76.08 35.33 -42.28
C GLY A 791 -76.60 35.63 -40.87
N SER A 792 -76.90 34.59 -40.06
CA SER A 792 -77.25 34.74 -38.65
C SER A 792 -76.03 34.54 -37.74
N ALA A 793 -75.66 35.57 -36.98
CA ALA A 793 -74.72 35.43 -35.86
C ALA A 793 -75.47 34.94 -34.60
N ASP A 794 -74.88 34.01 -33.85
CA ASP A 794 -75.38 33.65 -32.52
C ASP A 794 -74.86 34.66 -31.48
N MET A 795 -75.75 35.40 -30.84
CA MET A 795 -75.41 36.62 -30.08
C MET A 795 -75.19 36.36 -28.58
N ASN A 796 -74.40 35.34 -28.25
CA ASN A 796 -74.07 34.96 -26.88
C ASN A 796 -72.65 35.41 -26.46
N GLN A 797 -72.45 36.74 -26.35
CA GLN A 797 -71.25 37.38 -25.77
C GLN A 797 -69.91 37.07 -26.48
N SER A 798 -69.70 37.71 -27.64
CA SER A 798 -68.39 37.81 -28.30
C SER A 798 -68.31 39.14 -29.07
N MET A 799 -67.08 39.63 -29.28
CA MET A 799 -66.67 40.93 -29.84
C MET A 799 -67.58 41.59 -30.91
N ILE A 800 -67.20 41.66 -32.19
CA ILE A 800 -66.13 40.97 -32.94
C ILE A 800 -65.23 41.99 -33.66
N VAL A 801 -63.92 41.74 -33.80
CA VAL A 801 -62.93 42.65 -34.42
C VAL A 801 -62.29 42.07 -35.70
N ASP A 802 -61.63 42.91 -36.50
CA ASP A 802 -60.68 42.50 -37.56
C ASP A 802 -59.20 42.62 -37.11
N THR A 803 -58.27 42.20 -37.96
CA THR A 803 -56.80 42.26 -37.74
C THR A 803 -56.21 43.67 -37.62
N MET A 804 -57.05 44.72 -37.66
CA MET A 804 -56.67 46.10 -37.37
C MET A 804 -57.40 46.65 -36.13
N GLY A 805 -58.10 45.79 -35.39
CA GLY A 805 -58.92 46.11 -34.22
C GLY A 805 -60.30 46.70 -34.54
N ASN A 806 -60.69 46.86 -35.82
CA ASN A 806 -61.97 47.49 -36.14
C ASN A 806 -63.14 46.58 -35.74
N ILE A 807 -64.11 47.15 -35.04
CA ILE A 807 -65.31 46.44 -34.59
C ILE A 807 -66.20 46.05 -35.80
N LEU A 808 -66.19 44.77 -36.18
CA LEU A 808 -66.98 44.15 -37.26
C LEU A 808 -68.43 43.85 -36.83
N SER A 809 -68.63 43.53 -35.54
CA SER A 809 -69.93 43.26 -34.92
C SER A 809 -69.91 43.73 -33.46
N MET A 810 -71.07 43.87 -32.81
CA MET A 810 -71.13 44.33 -31.41
C MET A 810 -71.99 43.42 -30.54
N GLY A 811 -71.32 42.70 -29.62
CA GLY A 811 -71.89 42.41 -28.30
C GLY A 811 -72.11 43.69 -27.47
N THR A 812 -72.66 43.56 -26.25
CA THR A 812 -72.77 44.70 -25.31
C THR A 812 -71.52 44.78 -24.44
N VAL A 813 -70.37 44.98 -25.10
CA VAL A 813 -69.04 45.04 -24.48
C VAL A 813 -68.65 46.50 -24.27
N THR A 814 -68.11 46.81 -23.09
CA THR A 814 -67.46 48.10 -22.79
C THR A 814 -66.28 47.84 -21.85
N ASN A 815 -65.12 48.38 -22.19
CA ASN A 815 -63.86 48.28 -21.42
C ASN A 815 -63.11 46.94 -21.53
N ALA A 816 -63.44 46.06 -22.49
CA ALA A 816 -62.52 44.99 -22.88
C ALA A 816 -61.25 45.60 -23.50
N ARG A 817 -60.07 45.04 -23.20
CA ARG A 817 -58.75 45.60 -23.58
C ARG A 817 -57.79 44.59 -24.19
N LEU A 818 -58.22 43.33 -24.26
CA LEU A 818 -57.52 42.21 -24.86
C LEU A 818 -58.56 41.40 -25.64
N ALA A 819 -58.22 40.94 -26.84
CA ALA A 819 -59.07 40.10 -27.68
C ALA A 819 -58.20 39.12 -28.46
N TYR A 820 -58.80 38.04 -28.95
CA TYR A 820 -58.15 37.05 -29.82
C TYR A 820 -58.89 36.97 -31.15
N ALA A 821 -58.19 36.72 -32.26
CA ALA A 821 -58.77 36.58 -33.60
C ALA A 821 -58.67 35.13 -34.08
N THR A 822 -59.75 34.35 -33.87
CA THR A 822 -59.83 32.91 -34.23
C THR A 822 -59.85 32.62 -35.75
N ASP A 823 -59.57 33.60 -36.60
CA ASP A 823 -59.39 33.44 -38.05
C ASP A 823 -57.94 33.66 -38.52
N THR A 824 -57.07 34.10 -37.62
CA THR A 824 -55.69 34.53 -37.90
C THR A 824 -54.67 34.17 -36.83
N GLY A 825 -55.07 33.99 -35.56
CA GLY A 825 -54.17 33.74 -34.43
C GLY A 825 -53.78 35.01 -33.65
N ASP A 826 -54.19 36.19 -34.11
CA ASP A 826 -53.75 37.46 -33.49
C ASP A 826 -54.35 37.65 -32.08
N LEU A 827 -53.48 37.72 -31.07
CA LEU A 827 -53.78 38.25 -29.75
C LEU A 827 -53.60 39.78 -29.79
N LEU A 828 -54.67 40.53 -29.58
CA LEU A 828 -54.78 41.96 -29.82
C LEU A 828 -54.97 42.73 -28.50
N PHE A 829 -54.13 43.74 -28.25
CA PHE A 829 -54.22 44.62 -27.08
C PHE A 829 -54.70 46.04 -27.45
N ASP A 830 -55.52 46.64 -26.57
CA ASP A 830 -55.86 48.06 -26.58
C ASP A 830 -55.59 48.74 -25.21
N SER A 831 -54.65 49.67 -25.26
CA SER A 831 -54.25 50.57 -24.18
C SER A 831 -55.41 51.27 -23.44
N ASN A 832 -56.55 51.54 -24.07
CA ASN A 832 -57.61 52.39 -23.52
C ASN A 832 -59.04 51.81 -23.61
N GLY A 833 -59.26 50.73 -24.37
CA GLY A 833 -60.55 50.05 -24.51
C GLY A 833 -61.52 50.72 -25.51
N ASP A 834 -61.06 51.71 -26.28
CA ASP A 834 -61.72 52.30 -27.44
C ASP A 834 -61.08 51.79 -28.74
N TRP A 835 -61.34 50.53 -29.05
CA TRP A 835 -61.01 49.80 -30.27
C TRP A 835 -61.34 50.54 -31.58
N SER A 836 -62.14 51.61 -31.55
CA SER A 836 -62.36 52.49 -32.71
C SER A 836 -61.13 53.32 -33.12
N GLN A 837 -60.07 53.31 -32.30
CA GLN A 837 -58.77 53.94 -32.59
C GLN A 837 -57.67 52.94 -33.00
N GLY A 838 -57.98 51.64 -33.07
CA GLY A 838 -57.09 50.55 -33.48
C GLY A 838 -56.36 49.86 -32.32
N SER A 839 -56.06 48.57 -32.47
CA SER A 839 -55.30 47.74 -31.52
C SER A 839 -53.87 47.47 -32.00
N ARG A 840 -53.02 46.92 -31.12
CA ARG A 840 -51.70 46.34 -31.42
C ARG A 840 -51.81 44.81 -31.31
N THR A 841 -51.33 44.07 -32.30
CA THR A 841 -51.06 42.62 -32.12
C THR A 841 -49.90 42.47 -31.14
N ILE A 842 -50.07 41.65 -30.11
CA ILE A 842 -49.04 41.35 -29.11
C ILE A 842 -48.35 40.01 -29.37
N ALA A 843 -49.11 39.03 -29.86
CA ALA A 843 -48.59 37.75 -30.32
C ALA A 843 -49.50 37.22 -31.44
N ASN A 844 -49.00 36.34 -32.29
CA ASN A 844 -49.82 35.42 -33.08
C ASN A 844 -49.69 34.02 -32.48
N LEU A 845 -50.81 33.40 -32.07
CA LEU A 845 -50.84 32.05 -31.50
C LEU A 845 -51.24 31.08 -32.62
N SER A 846 -50.31 30.22 -32.99
CA SER A 846 -50.50 29.17 -33.99
C SER A 846 -50.06 27.81 -33.45
N GLN A 847 -50.54 26.74 -34.09
CA GLN A 847 -50.22 25.36 -33.77
C GLN A 847 -49.96 24.61 -35.08
N ASP A 848 -48.74 24.12 -35.30
CA ASP A 848 -48.29 23.55 -36.60
C ASP A 848 -48.56 24.51 -37.79
N GLY A 849 -48.49 25.82 -37.56
CA GLY A 849 -48.85 26.84 -38.57
C GLY A 849 -50.34 26.92 -38.94
N ASN A 850 -51.23 26.38 -38.09
CA ASN A 850 -52.68 26.60 -38.11
C ASN A 850 -53.04 27.60 -36.99
N VAL A 851 -54.22 28.23 -37.03
CA VAL A 851 -54.68 29.07 -35.92
C VAL A 851 -54.93 28.19 -34.68
N ALA A 852 -54.36 28.55 -33.53
CA ALA A 852 -54.51 27.76 -32.31
C ALA A 852 -55.94 27.79 -31.73
N ASP A 853 -56.40 26.67 -31.21
CA ASP A 853 -57.59 26.60 -30.35
C ASP A 853 -57.20 27.08 -28.93
N ILE A 854 -57.99 27.99 -28.33
CA ILE A 854 -57.70 28.55 -26.99
C ILE A 854 -58.85 28.33 -26.00
N THR A 855 -58.52 28.22 -24.71
CA THR A 855 -59.49 28.04 -23.62
C THR A 855 -59.59 29.27 -22.71
N THR A 856 -60.49 29.21 -21.71
CA THR A 856 -60.60 30.24 -20.66
C THR A 856 -59.42 30.32 -19.70
N GLU A 857 -58.50 29.35 -19.74
CA GLU A 857 -57.33 29.25 -18.85
C GLU A 857 -56.01 29.50 -19.62
N SER A 858 -56.06 29.51 -20.96
CA SER A 858 -54.93 29.73 -21.88
C SER A 858 -54.43 31.17 -22.00
N ILE A 859 -55.11 32.15 -21.39
CA ILE A 859 -54.59 33.52 -21.26
C ILE A 859 -54.82 33.95 -19.82
N GLN A 860 -53.78 34.44 -19.14
CA GLN A 860 -53.79 34.74 -17.72
C GLN A 860 -53.32 36.17 -17.45
N ILE A 861 -53.82 36.79 -16.38
CA ILE A 861 -53.42 38.13 -15.93
C ILE A 861 -52.91 37.98 -14.51
N SER A 862 -51.63 38.27 -14.28
CA SER A 862 -50.94 37.95 -13.02
C SER A 862 -50.29 39.18 -12.39
N GLU A 863 -50.36 39.28 -11.05
CA GLU A 863 -49.48 40.16 -10.26
C GLU A 863 -48.10 39.49 -10.07
N GLN A 864 -47.45 39.11 -11.15
CA GLN A 864 -46.08 38.61 -11.11
C GLN A 864 -45.15 39.79 -10.79
N THR A 865 -44.89 40.01 -9.51
CA THR A 865 -43.74 40.80 -9.07
C THR A 865 -42.49 39.98 -9.30
N VAL A 866 -41.91 40.12 -10.50
CA VAL A 866 -40.50 39.80 -10.77
C VAL A 866 -39.66 40.40 -9.64
N SER A 867 -38.69 39.64 -9.12
CA SER A 867 -37.81 40.15 -8.06
C SER A 867 -37.04 41.36 -8.59
N THR A 868 -36.85 42.38 -7.75
CA THR A 868 -36.17 43.61 -8.19
C THR A 868 -34.68 43.41 -8.51
N GLU A 869 -34.14 42.20 -8.27
CA GLU A 869 -32.77 41.78 -8.55
C GLU A 869 -32.58 41.40 -10.03
N GLN A 870 -33.54 40.72 -10.69
CA GLN A 870 -33.45 40.38 -12.12
C GLN A 870 -33.45 41.60 -13.08
N ILE A 871 -33.70 42.82 -12.57
CA ILE A 871 -33.57 44.06 -13.36
C ILE A 871 -32.22 44.74 -13.10
N ALA A 872 -31.43 44.26 -12.13
CA ALA A 872 -30.17 44.89 -11.72
C ALA A 872 -28.99 44.60 -12.68
N SER A 873 -28.93 43.43 -13.32
CA SER A 873 -27.97 43.11 -14.39
C SER A 873 -27.97 44.21 -15.45
N SER A 874 -29.14 44.49 -16.03
CA SER A 874 -29.39 45.55 -17.02
C SER A 874 -29.05 46.99 -16.55
N GLN A 875 -28.82 47.24 -15.25
CA GLN A 875 -28.46 48.56 -14.72
C GLN A 875 -27.00 48.71 -14.29
N SER A 876 -26.30 47.59 -14.06
CA SER A 876 -24.85 47.56 -13.74
C SER A 876 -24.00 48.31 -14.76
N PHE A 877 -24.34 48.15 -16.05
CA PHE A 877 -23.60 48.69 -17.19
C PHE A 877 -23.53 50.23 -17.27
N SER A 878 -24.36 50.92 -16.49
CA SER A 878 -24.34 52.39 -16.41
C SER A 878 -23.05 52.96 -15.78
N GLU A 879 -22.36 52.16 -14.96
CA GLU A 879 -21.05 52.53 -14.40
C GLU A 879 -19.88 52.04 -15.28
N ALA A 880 -19.96 50.82 -15.84
CA ALA A 880 -18.96 50.27 -16.77
C ALA A 880 -18.75 51.17 -18.01
N THR A 881 -19.84 51.62 -18.64
CA THR A 881 -19.82 52.53 -19.80
C THR A 881 -19.06 53.84 -19.52
N GLN A 882 -19.01 54.28 -18.26
CA GLN A 882 -18.37 55.54 -17.87
C GLN A 882 -16.83 55.45 -17.78
N LEU A 883 -16.27 54.25 -17.66
CA LEU A 883 -14.82 54.00 -17.63
C LEU A 883 -14.24 53.87 -19.05
N GLY A 884 -14.88 53.10 -19.95
CA GLY A 884 -14.41 52.95 -21.34
C GLY A 884 -14.38 54.25 -22.15
N SER A 885 -15.26 55.20 -21.83
CA SER A 885 -15.46 56.44 -22.62
C SER A 885 -14.27 57.42 -22.61
N GLN A 886 -13.32 57.34 -21.67
CA GLN A 886 -12.31 58.39 -21.48
C GLN A 886 -11.01 58.24 -22.29
N THR A 887 -10.76 57.11 -22.97
CA THR A 887 -9.46 56.83 -23.62
C THR A 887 -9.50 56.83 -25.16
N ALA A 888 -10.63 57.23 -25.76
CA ALA A 888 -10.80 57.29 -27.22
C ALA A 888 -10.27 58.61 -27.85
N THR A 889 -8.95 58.82 -27.89
CA THR A 889 -8.35 59.97 -28.59
C THR A 889 -8.48 59.84 -30.10
N SER A 890 -9.50 60.47 -30.69
CA SER A 890 -9.85 60.31 -32.10
C SER A 890 -8.82 60.86 -33.09
N THR A 891 -8.36 59.98 -34.01
CA THR A 891 -7.80 60.38 -35.31
C THR A 891 -8.89 60.32 -36.39
N GLN A 892 -9.82 61.27 -36.37
CA GLN A 892 -10.74 61.44 -37.51
C GLN A 892 -10.03 62.11 -38.70
N GLN A 893 -10.24 61.54 -39.89
CA GLN A 893 -9.73 62.08 -41.15
C GLN A 893 -10.88 62.63 -42.02
N ASP A 894 -11.05 63.94 -41.95
CA ASP A 894 -11.57 64.87 -42.98
C ASP A 894 -12.74 64.40 -43.91
N SER A 895 -13.96 64.92 -43.69
CA SER A 895 -14.82 65.33 -44.82
C SER A 895 -15.94 66.35 -44.49
N SER A 896 -16.05 67.37 -45.35
CA SER A 896 -17.22 68.23 -45.62
C SER A 896 -17.87 69.06 -44.48
N SER A 897 -17.30 70.24 -44.25
CA SER A 897 -17.98 71.55 -44.20
C SER A 897 -19.51 71.65 -43.98
N ASN A 898 -19.93 72.35 -42.91
CA ASN A 898 -20.88 73.47 -43.03
C ASN A 898 -20.68 74.53 -41.91
N GLU A 899 -21.39 75.66 -41.98
CA GLU A 899 -21.16 76.85 -41.15
C GLU A 899 -21.83 76.85 -39.75
N GLY A 900 -21.18 77.47 -38.75
CA GLY A 900 -21.90 78.41 -37.85
C GLY A 900 -21.63 78.37 -36.34
N VAL A 901 -21.30 79.54 -35.77
CA VAL A 901 -21.61 80.00 -34.38
C VAL A 901 -21.07 79.14 -33.21
N SER A 902 -19.87 79.39 -32.66
CA SER A 902 -19.54 80.46 -31.66
C SER A 902 -20.19 80.35 -30.26
N ALA A 903 -19.46 79.87 -29.25
CA ALA A 903 -19.06 80.69 -28.07
C ALA A 903 -18.12 79.99 -27.05
N ALA A 904 -16.96 80.62 -26.79
CA ALA A 904 -16.14 80.65 -25.56
C ALA A 904 -16.19 79.53 -24.49
N ILE A 905 -15.05 78.85 -24.31
CA ILE A 905 -14.56 78.35 -23.00
C ILE A 905 -13.55 79.37 -22.43
N PRO A 906 -13.57 79.69 -21.12
CA PRO A 906 -12.46 80.36 -20.43
C PRO A 906 -11.48 79.35 -19.80
N ASP A 907 -10.19 79.46 -20.14
CA ASP A 907 -9.07 78.74 -19.52
C ASP A 907 -8.73 79.31 -18.13
N SER A 908 -8.53 78.43 -17.14
CA SER A 908 -7.74 78.76 -15.94
C SER A 908 -7.11 77.55 -15.22
N ALA A 909 -5.90 77.19 -15.63
CA ALA A 909 -4.74 76.89 -14.79
C ALA A 909 -4.82 75.88 -13.61
N VAL A 910 -4.12 74.74 -13.79
CA VAL A 910 -2.97 74.26 -12.96
C VAL A 910 -3.05 74.40 -11.43
N ASN A 911 -3.04 73.25 -10.74
CA ASN A 911 -2.04 73.02 -9.68
C ASN A 911 -1.68 71.52 -9.57
N SER A 912 -0.53 71.20 -8.97
CA SER A 912 -0.02 69.83 -8.77
C SER A 912 -0.05 69.39 -7.30
N ASP A 913 0.25 68.11 -7.07
CA ASP A 913 0.39 67.41 -5.78
C ASP A 913 -0.88 67.30 -4.93
N GLU A 914 -1.45 66.09 -4.84
CA GLU A 914 -1.56 65.40 -3.54
C GLU A 914 -1.72 63.87 -3.69
N THR A 915 -1.33 63.18 -2.63
CA THR A 915 -1.14 61.73 -2.46
C THR A 915 -2.34 60.83 -2.83
N LEU A 916 -2.08 59.72 -3.54
CA LEU A 916 -2.95 58.54 -3.51
C LEU A 916 -2.88 57.89 -2.11
N ALA A 917 -4.04 57.63 -1.51
CA ALA A 917 -4.16 56.90 -0.25
C ALA A 917 -5.46 56.06 -0.23
N SER A 918 -5.31 54.76 0.00
CA SER A 918 -6.31 53.79 0.49
C SER A 918 -7.79 54.19 0.40
N GLY A 919 -8.48 53.69 -0.63
CA GLY A 919 -9.95 53.67 -0.69
C GLY A 919 -10.46 52.23 -0.57
N SER A 920 -10.68 51.75 0.65
CA SER A 920 -11.42 50.50 0.88
C SER A 920 -12.91 50.75 0.65
N VAL A 921 -13.52 49.98 -0.24
CA VAL A 921 -14.98 49.92 -0.39
C VAL A 921 -15.44 48.60 0.22
N ALA A 922 -16.36 48.68 1.17
CA ALA A 922 -17.14 47.55 1.63
C ALA A 922 -18.48 47.59 0.90
N ILE A 923 -18.95 46.43 0.45
CA ILE A 923 -20.30 46.22 -0.08
C ILE A 923 -21.18 45.83 1.12
N GLU A 924 -22.43 46.30 1.16
CA GLU A 924 -23.47 46.04 2.18
C GLU A 924 -24.80 45.79 1.48
#